data_AF-A0A4Q8UES2-F1
#
_entry.id   AF-A0A4Q8UES2-F1
#
_cell.length_a   1.000
_cell.length_b   1.000
_cell.length_c   1.000
_cell.angle_alpha   90.00
_cell.angle_beta   90.00
_cell.angle_gamma   90.00
#
_symmetry.space_group_name_H-M   'P 1'
#
loop_
_entity.id
_entity.type
_entity.pdbx_description
1 polymer ?
#
loop_
_entity_poly.entity_id
_entity_poly.type
_entity_poly.pdbx_seq_one_letter_code
_entity_poly.pdbx_strand_id
1 'polypeptide(L)'
;MSGDLNVSEQAVLDDFPGLRSGADPNPPIHQYGRIRIAVVPDGGGPLRNGLAPDAPPEDLTETERLGLDALRLRDSQEFRTAKENRPRQGEPWDMTGCTDVVPVGQAEAGADSQAFAAAPTSSYLEGTVAVGIVIVQGPTAALRFSDAEILKVVAEVQNGLGYFATANPIAGISFAYDIQNVTLATPADPANADLEGLWRNPAMGAIGYSANWSGVTAYVEDLRTRFGTRWTFCGFFTKYPLGHFAYASIGGPRIVMDYNNDGWGPDNIDRVFAHETGHIFGCPDEYAVSGCNCGGSWGRYGTTNGNCENCTSGGGVPCLMKGNTFTLCGYTPAHLGWSPQLLVRNYGASAGGWQVGRHPRILADTTADGRADIVGFGEAGVYLSRAQADGRFEVPHLAVNNFGYVAGGWRVEKHPRFLADTTGDGRADIVGFGEAGVYVSRAQADGTFDALRRVVDNFGYVAGGWRVENHPRFLADTTGDGRADIVGFGNAGVYVSRAQADGSYDALRLVVSDFGYVAGGWRVEKHPRLLADTTGDGRADIVGFGEAGVYVSRAQADGSYDALRLVVTNFGYVAGGWRVEKHPRFVVDLTGDGRADILGFGEAGVYVSLAQADGSYGPVTLAVADFGYVAGGWRVERHPRLLADTTGDGLPDIVGFGEAGVYVSRNLGGGAFEHPGPVDTHFGYANPAGGWRIERHPRFVVDVTGGGKADIVGFGEAGVYVARA
;
A
#
# COMPACT_ATOMS: atom_id res chain seq x y z
N MET A 1 -18.29 -8.12 -22.62
CA MET A 1 -16.90 -8.44 -22.99
C MET A 1 -16.50 -7.50 -24.10
N SER A 2 -15.60 -6.59 -23.79
CA SER A 2 -15.09 -5.57 -24.71
C SER A 2 -13.67 -5.96 -25.11
N GLY A 3 -13.51 -6.38 -26.37
CA GLY A 3 -12.29 -7.05 -26.83
C GLY A 3 -12.12 -8.44 -26.22
N ASP A 4 -10.90 -8.76 -25.82
CA ASP A 4 -10.54 -9.97 -25.07
C ASP A 4 -10.42 -9.74 -23.56
N LEU A 5 -10.82 -8.56 -23.07
CA LEU A 5 -10.97 -8.30 -21.64
C LEU A 5 -12.28 -8.90 -21.13
N ASN A 6 -12.21 -9.65 -20.03
CA ASN A 6 -13.37 -10.28 -19.40
C ASN A 6 -14.17 -9.28 -18.54
N VAL A 7 -14.50 -8.12 -19.11
CA VAL A 7 -15.30 -7.05 -18.50
C VAL A 7 -16.35 -6.55 -19.48
N SER A 8 -17.41 -5.93 -18.98
CA SER A 8 -18.35 -5.18 -19.81
C SER A 8 -18.11 -3.69 -19.59
N GLU A 9 -18.04 -2.93 -20.67
CA GLU A 9 -17.80 -1.49 -20.60
C GLU A 9 -18.99 -0.74 -21.20
N GLN A 10 -19.22 0.49 -20.73
CA GLN A 10 -20.27 1.35 -21.27
C GLN A 10 -19.80 2.80 -21.36
N ALA A 11 -20.09 3.43 -22.49
CA ALA A 11 -19.87 4.86 -22.68
C ALA A 11 -20.97 5.69 -21.99
N VAL A 12 -20.58 6.79 -21.38
CA VAL A 12 -21.43 7.77 -20.69
C VAL A 12 -21.03 9.16 -21.20
N LEU A 13 -22.02 10.01 -21.43
CA LEU A 13 -21.79 11.41 -21.77
C LEU A 13 -21.80 12.26 -20.48
N ASP A 14 -20.76 13.06 -20.28
CA ASP A 14 -20.65 13.98 -19.14
C ASP A 14 -20.47 15.42 -19.63
N ASP A 15 -21.31 16.32 -19.13
CA ASP A 15 -21.30 17.75 -19.48
C ASP A 15 -20.08 18.49 -18.91
N PHE A 16 -19.27 17.83 -18.05
CA PHE A 16 -18.05 18.40 -17.47
C PHE A 16 -16.78 17.66 -17.96
N PRO A 17 -15.96 18.27 -18.83
CA PRO A 17 -14.82 17.61 -19.50
C PRO A 17 -13.56 17.40 -18.64
N GLY A 18 -13.68 17.31 -17.31
CA GLY A 18 -12.54 17.12 -16.40
C GLY A 18 -12.65 15.84 -15.55
N LEU A 19 -11.54 15.15 -15.35
CA LEU A 19 -11.46 13.98 -14.46
C LEU A 19 -11.77 14.42 -13.01
N ARG A 20 -12.97 14.14 -12.51
CA ARG A 20 -13.35 14.44 -11.12
C ARG A 20 -12.68 13.44 -10.19
N SER A 21 -11.79 13.91 -9.30
CA SER A 21 -11.33 13.10 -8.18
C SER A 21 -12.41 13.03 -7.09
N GLY A 22 -12.85 11.81 -6.74
CA GLY A 22 -13.34 11.53 -5.38
C GLY A 22 -14.85 11.48 -5.10
N ALA A 23 -15.76 11.39 -6.09
CA ALA A 23 -17.20 11.26 -5.80
C ALA A 23 -18.04 10.46 -6.81
N ASP A 24 -17.43 9.86 -7.83
CA ASP A 24 -18.16 9.08 -8.83
C ASP A 24 -18.26 7.61 -8.40
N PRO A 25 -19.48 7.03 -8.26
CA PRO A 25 -19.64 5.62 -7.93
C PRO A 25 -19.09 4.67 -9.00
N ASN A 26 -18.88 5.12 -10.25
CA ASN A 26 -18.23 4.33 -11.31
C ASN A 26 -17.16 5.17 -12.03
N PRO A 27 -15.93 5.25 -11.50
CA PRO A 27 -14.86 6.00 -12.14
C PRO A 27 -14.57 5.44 -13.55
N PRO A 28 -14.29 6.31 -14.54
CA PRO A 28 -14.09 5.91 -15.91
C PRO A 28 -12.69 5.33 -16.04
N ILE A 29 -12.55 4.29 -16.86
CA ILE A 29 -11.24 3.76 -17.22
C ILE A 29 -10.66 4.50 -18.44
N HIS A 30 -11.52 5.08 -19.29
CA HIS A 30 -11.12 5.94 -20.41
C HIS A 30 -11.96 7.21 -20.47
N GLN A 31 -11.33 8.32 -20.86
CA GLN A 31 -11.98 9.60 -21.10
C GLN A 31 -11.48 10.25 -22.40
N TYR A 32 -12.40 10.45 -23.34
CA TYR A 32 -12.20 11.13 -24.61
C TYR A 32 -13.09 12.37 -24.61
N GLY A 33 -12.57 13.53 -24.20
CA GLY A 33 -13.40 14.73 -24.02
C GLY A 33 -14.56 14.50 -23.05
N ARG A 34 -15.81 14.68 -23.53
CA ARG A 34 -17.06 14.42 -22.80
C ARG A 34 -17.46 12.94 -22.75
N ILE A 35 -16.85 12.08 -23.58
CA ILE A 35 -17.14 10.65 -23.62
C ILE A 35 -16.29 9.94 -22.57
N ARG A 36 -16.96 9.37 -21.57
CA ARG A 36 -16.35 8.57 -20.50
C ARG A 36 -16.72 7.10 -20.72
N ILE A 37 -15.78 6.19 -20.56
CA ILE A 37 -16.03 4.74 -20.63
C ILE A 37 -15.71 4.15 -19.26
N ALA A 38 -16.68 3.45 -18.68
CA ALA A 38 -16.55 2.82 -17.37
C ALA A 38 -16.95 1.35 -17.42
N VAL A 39 -16.44 0.56 -16.48
CA VAL A 39 -16.80 -0.85 -16.32
C VAL A 39 -18.22 -0.95 -15.75
N VAL A 40 -19.04 -1.82 -16.34
CA VAL A 40 -20.36 -2.18 -15.83
C VAL A 40 -20.19 -3.29 -14.78
N PRO A 41 -20.64 -3.09 -13.53
CA PRO A 41 -20.54 -4.12 -12.49
C PRO A 41 -21.27 -5.41 -12.87
N ASP A 42 -20.70 -6.57 -12.52
CA ASP A 42 -21.31 -7.87 -12.80
C ASP A 42 -22.70 -8.00 -12.15
N GLY A 43 -23.70 -8.36 -12.97
CA GLY A 43 -25.11 -8.42 -12.54
C GLY A 43 -25.79 -7.05 -12.35
N GLY A 44 -25.09 -5.95 -12.61
CA GLY A 44 -25.63 -4.60 -12.62
C GLY A 44 -26.43 -4.29 -13.89
N GLY A 45 -27.43 -3.41 -13.76
CA GLY A 45 -28.08 -2.79 -14.92
C GLY A 45 -27.17 -1.75 -15.60
N PRO A 46 -27.60 -1.19 -16.75
CA PRO A 46 -26.85 -0.14 -17.44
C PRO A 46 -26.47 1.01 -16.50
N LEU A 47 -25.30 1.59 -16.71
CA LEU A 47 -24.86 2.80 -16.02
C LEU A 47 -25.86 3.94 -16.24
N ARG A 48 -26.03 4.77 -15.22
CA ARG A 48 -26.86 5.98 -15.34
C ARG A 48 -26.29 6.88 -16.43
N ASN A 49 -27.16 7.39 -17.31
CA ASN A 49 -26.78 8.21 -18.48
C ASN A 49 -25.89 7.48 -19.50
N GLY A 50 -25.90 6.15 -19.52
CA GLY A 50 -25.22 5.37 -20.55
C GLY A 50 -25.73 5.73 -21.95
N LEU A 51 -24.81 5.93 -22.88
CA LEU A 51 -25.13 6.22 -24.27
C LEU A 51 -25.74 4.98 -24.92
N ALA A 52 -26.85 5.19 -25.65
CA ALA A 52 -27.41 4.16 -26.49
C ALA A 52 -26.47 3.89 -27.67
N PRO A 53 -26.20 2.62 -28.02
CA PRO A 53 -25.26 2.28 -29.10
C PRO A 53 -25.56 2.97 -30.44
N ASP A 54 -26.85 3.18 -30.73
CA ASP A 54 -27.37 3.59 -32.04
C ASP A 54 -27.75 5.08 -32.16
N ALA A 55 -27.51 5.89 -31.12
CA ALA A 55 -27.90 7.31 -31.10
C ALA A 55 -26.87 8.21 -30.38
N PRO A 56 -25.64 8.34 -30.91
CA PRO A 56 -24.65 9.26 -30.35
C PRO A 56 -25.04 10.73 -30.58
N PRO A 57 -24.54 11.67 -29.76
CA PRO A 57 -24.67 13.10 -30.03
C PRO A 57 -24.09 13.48 -31.40
N GLU A 58 -24.72 14.44 -32.10
CA GLU A 58 -24.25 14.87 -33.43
C GLU A 58 -23.03 15.80 -33.38
N ASP A 59 -22.74 16.39 -32.21
CA ASP A 59 -21.73 17.43 -31.99
C ASP A 59 -20.42 16.91 -31.36
N LEU A 60 -20.09 15.62 -31.54
CA LEU A 60 -18.84 15.05 -31.02
C LEU A 60 -17.61 15.61 -31.73
N THR A 61 -16.59 15.97 -30.96
CA THR A 61 -15.23 16.20 -31.47
C THR A 61 -14.66 14.92 -32.08
N GLU A 62 -13.60 15.06 -32.88
CA GLU A 62 -12.95 13.89 -33.50
C GLU A 62 -12.42 12.89 -32.47
N THR A 63 -11.82 13.37 -31.37
CA THR A 63 -11.33 12.51 -30.27
C THR A 63 -12.48 11.79 -29.56
N GLU A 64 -13.58 12.48 -29.27
CA GLU A 64 -14.80 11.88 -28.67
C GLU A 64 -15.38 10.78 -29.57
N ARG A 65 -15.50 11.05 -30.88
CA ARG A 65 -16.02 10.10 -31.86
C ARG A 65 -15.11 8.88 -31.98
N LEU A 66 -13.80 9.07 -32.12
CA LEU A 66 -12.83 7.97 -32.20
C LEU A 66 -12.86 7.08 -30.96
N GLY A 67 -12.92 7.67 -29.76
CA GLY A 67 -13.02 6.91 -28.51
C GLY A 67 -14.28 6.05 -28.42
N LEU A 68 -15.43 6.60 -28.84
CA LEU A 68 -16.70 5.88 -28.85
C LEU A 68 -16.74 4.79 -29.92
N ASP A 69 -16.27 5.06 -31.13
CA ASP A 69 -16.23 4.08 -32.22
C ASP A 69 -15.22 2.96 -31.93
N ALA A 70 -14.13 3.26 -31.22
CA ALA A 70 -13.18 2.27 -30.74
C ALA A 70 -13.83 1.27 -29.76
N LEU A 71 -14.67 1.76 -28.84
CA LEU A 71 -15.44 0.89 -27.95
C LEU A 71 -16.41 0.00 -28.74
N ARG A 72 -17.16 0.58 -29.69
CA ARG A 72 -18.06 -0.19 -30.56
C ARG A 72 -17.33 -1.26 -31.35
N LEU A 73 -16.15 -0.95 -31.87
CA LEU A 73 -15.30 -1.91 -32.56
C LEU A 73 -14.88 -3.03 -31.61
N ARG A 74 -14.43 -2.71 -30.39
CA ARG A 74 -14.05 -3.72 -29.37
C ARG A 74 -15.21 -4.63 -28.96
N ASP A 75 -16.44 -4.11 -28.91
CA ASP A 75 -17.65 -4.90 -28.60
C ASP A 75 -18.11 -5.79 -29.77
N SER A 76 -17.63 -5.52 -30.98
CA SER A 76 -18.00 -6.27 -32.18
C SER A 76 -17.54 -7.74 -32.12
N GLN A 77 -18.27 -8.61 -32.83
CA GLN A 77 -17.85 -10.00 -33.00
C GLN A 77 -16.56 -10.10 -33.83
N GLU A 78 -16.39 -9.21 -34.81
CA GLU A 78 -15.22 -9.18 -35.69
C GLU A 78 -13.93 -8.95 -34.90
N PHE A 79 -13.91 -7.94 -34.02
CA PHE A 79 -12.73 -7.65 -33.21
C PHE A 79 -12.41 -8.80 -32.25
N ARG A 80 -13.43 -9.40 -31.62
CA ARG A 80 -13.24 -10.58 -30.76
C ARG A 80 -12.67 -11.77 -31.53
N THR A 81 -13.17 -12.04 -32.73
CA THR A 81 -12.63 -13.10 -33.59
C THR A 81 -11.20 -12.78 -34.05
N ALA A 82 -10.86 -11.52 -34.33
CA ALA A 82 -9.49 -11.11 -34.62
C ALA A 82 -8.54 -11.34 -33.43
N LYS A 83 -9.03 -11.08 -32.20
CA LYS A 83 -8.28 -11.33 -30.96
C LYS A 83 -8.06 -12.82 -30.67
N GLU A 84 -9.03 -13.67 -30.99
CA GLU A 84 -8.94 -15.13 -30.88
C GLU A 84 -8.00 -15.75 -31.92
N ASN A 85 -7.88 -15.13 -33.09
CA ASN A 85 -7.08 -15.60 -34.21
C ASN A 85 -5.83 -14.74 -34.47
N ARG A 86 -5.38 -13.98 -33.46
CA ARG A 86 -4.30 -13.01 -33.66
C ARG A 86 -3.04 -13.74 -34.14
N PRO A 87 -2.26 -13.16 -35.07
CA PRO A 87 -1.06 -13.79 -35.57
C PRO A 87 -0.10 -14.13 -34.42
N ARG A 88 0.53 -15.30 -34.51
CA ARG A 88 1.61 -15.76 -33.62
C ARG A 88 1.21 -15.86 -32.13
N GLN A 89 -0.08 -16.08 -31.86
CA GLN A 89 -0.56 -16.28 -30.49
C GLN A 89 0.14 -17.48 -29.81
N GLY A 90 0.82 -17.21 -28.70
CA GLY A 90 1.52 -18.23 -27.91
C GLY A 90 2.95 -18.52 -28.38
N GLU A 91 3.44 -17.85 -29.42
CA GLU A 91 4.85 -17.90 -29.82
C GLU A 91 5.72 -17.03 -28.89
N PRO A 92 6.99 -17.43 -28.66
CA PRO A 92 7.95 -16.60 -27.94
C PRO A 92 8.21 -15.25 -28.63
N TRP A 93 8.47 -14.22 -27.84
CA TRP A 93 8.74 -12.86 -28.32
C TRP A 93 10.12 -12.73 -29.01
N ASP A 94 11.03 -13.65 -28.76
CA ASP A 94 12.47 -13.60 -29.09
C ASP A 94 12.84 -14.26 -30.43
N MET A 95 11.92 -14.29 -31.39
CA MET A 95 12.09 -15.03 -32.66
C MET A 95 13.10 -14.36 -33.62
N THR A 96 14.21 -15.05 -33.89
CA THR A 96 15.12 -14.74 -35.02
C THR A 96 14.41 -14.93 -36.36
N GLY A 97 14.35 -13.87 -37.19
CA GLY A 97 13.88 -13.93 -38.58
C GLY A 97 12.73 -12.98 -38.97
N CYS A 98 12.36 -12.01 -38.13
CA CYS A 98 11.34 -11.00 -38.47
C CYS A 98 11.92 -9.72 -39.11
N THR A 99 13.24 -9.62 -39.25
CA THR A 99 13.91 -8.39 -39.70
C THR A 99 14.06 -8.32 -41.22
N ASP A 100 13.00 -7.91 -41.93
CA ASP A 100 13.18 -7.23 -43.23
C ASP A 100 13.74 -5.80 -43.04
N VAL A 101 13.80 -5.33 -41.80
CA VAL A 101 14.64 -4.21 -41.38
C VAL A 101 15.89 -4.76 -40.69
N VAL A 102 16.99 -4.85 -41.43
CA VAL A 102 18.32 -5.24 -40.90
C VAL A 102 18.68 -4.31 -39.74
N PRO A 103 18.91 -4.82 -38.51
CA PRO A 103 19.53 -4.03 -37.46
C PRO A 103 20.95 -3.69 -37.94
N VAL A 104 21.17 -2.44 -38.33
CA VAL A 104 22.54 -1.96 -38.51
C VAL A 104 23.09 -1.82 -37.10
N GLY A 105 23.91 -2.79 -36.71
CA GLY A 105 24.71 -2.71 -35.49
C GLY A 105 25.58 -1.46 -35.56
N GLN A 106 25.13 -0.40 -34.92
CA GLN A 106 25.99 0.63 -34.39
C GLN A 106 25.83 0.60 -32.88
N ALA A 107 26.98 0.55 -32.21
CA ALA A 107 27.10 0.69 -30.77
C ALA A 107 26.11 1.73 -30.27
N GLU A 108 25.46 1.44 -29.14
CA GLU A 108 24.70 2.40 -28.34
C GLU A 108 25.35 3.76 -28.47
N ALA A 109 24.81 4.58 -29.37
CA ALA A 109 25.27 5.94 -29.52
C ALA A 109 24.73 6.60 -28.28
N GLY A 110 25.62 6.74 -27.29
CA GLY A 110 25.46 7.67 -26.19
C GLY A 110 25.22 9.06 -26.79
N ALA A 111 23.97 9.32 -27.12
CA ALA A 111 23.47 10.62 -27.53
C ALA A 111 23.00 11.29 -26.24
N ASP A 112 23.95 12.01 -25.64
CA ASP A 112 23.76 13.07 -24.65
C ASP A 112 22.69 12.81 -23.59
N SER A 113 23.12 12.15 -22.52
CA SER A 113 22.54 12.24 -21.17
C SER A 113 22.69 13.63 -20.53
N GLN A 114 22.76 14.69 -21.34
CA GLN A 114 22.79 16.08 -20.87
C GLN A 114 21.69 16.91 -21.53
N ALA A 115 20.46 16.77 -21.03
CA ALA A 115 19.45 17.83 -21.11
C ALA A 115 18.43 17.73 -19.96
N PHE A 116 18.65 18.59 -18.97
CA PHE A 116 17.70 19.12 -17.98
C PHE A 116 16.90 18.15 -17.09
N ALA A 117 17.20 18.24 -15.79
CA ALA A 117 16.44 17.68 -14.67
C ALA A 117 15.02 18.27 -14.57
N ALA A 118 14.13 17.87 -15.47
CA ALA A 118 12.70 17.89 -15.23
C ALA A 118 12.30 16.61 -14.46
N ALA A 119 11.28 16.70 -13.59
CA ALA A 119 10.72 15.51 -12.95
C ALA A 119 10.17 14.53 -14.01
N PRO A 120 10.26 13.21 -13.80
CA PRO A 120 9.75 12.24 -14.76
C PRO A 120 8.24 12.42 -14.96
N THR A 121 7.74 12.17 -16.18
CA THR A 121 6.31 12.33 -16.49
C THR A 121 5.47 11.13 -16.05
N SER A 122 6.12 10.06 -15.57
CA SER A 122 5.55 8.86 -14.98
C SER A 122 6.52 8.23 -13.96
N SER A 123 5.99 7.62 -12.88
CA SER A 123 6.80 6.89 -11.89
C SER A 123 6.15 5.60 -11.37
N TYR A 124 4.82 5.57 -11.26
CA TYR A 124 4.02 4.39 -10.88
C TYR A 124 2.62 4.51 -11.48
N LEU A 125 1.96 3.40 -11.77
CA LEU A 125 0.69 3.37 -12.49
C LEU A 125 -0.50 3.36 -11.52
N GLU A 126 -0.86 4.54 -11.03
CA GLU A 126 -2.05 4.77 -10.19
C GLU A 126 -2.66 6.14 -10.48
N GLY A 127 -3.97 6.24 -10.34
CA GLY A 127 -4.75 7.46 -10.57
C GLY A 127 -4.85 7.83 -12.05
N THR A 128 -4.87 9.12 -12.33
CA THR A 128 -5.17 9.65 -13.65
C THR A 128 -3.93 9.78 -14.54
N VAL A 129 -4.03 9.37 -15.81
CA VAL A 129 -2.95 9.39 -16.80
C VAL A 129 -3.41 10.03 -18.09
N ALA A 130 -2.72 11.06 -18.57
CA ALA A 130 -2.99 11.67 -19.87
C ALA A 130 -2.15 11.01 -20.97
N VAL A 131 -2.80 10.57 -22.05
CA VAL A 131 -2.17 9.85 -23.16
C VAL A 131 -2.41 10.60 -24.47
N GLY A 132 -1.35 11.18 -25.03
CA GLY A 132 -1.38 11.75 -26.38
C GLY A 132 -1.14 10.68 -27.44
N ILE A 133 -2.09 10.42 -28.35
CA ILE A 133 -1.91 9.52 -29.48
C ILE A 133 -1.61 10.36 -30.72
N VAL A 134 -0.40 10.25 -31.28
CA VAL A 134 0.01 11.00 -32.47
C VAL A 134 0.22 10.04 -33.63
N ILE A 135 -0.70 10.02 -34.59
CA ILE A 135 -0.63 9.18 -35.79
C ILE A 135 0.08 9.97 -36.88
N VAL A 136 1.27 9.52 -37.27
CA VAL A 136 2.14 10.22 -38.23
C VAL A 136 2.08 9.57 -39.59
N GLN A 137 1.59 10.35 -40.56
CA GLN A 137 1.43 9.94 -41.95
C GLN A 137 2.44 10.62 -42.86
N GLY A 138 2.83 9.93 -43.93
CA GLY A 138 3.75 10.47 -44.95
C GLY A 138 3.12 10.78 -46.30
N PRO A 139 3.91 11.29 -47.25
CA PRO A 139 3.41 11.74 -48.54
C PRO A 139 3.01 10.61 -49.49
N THR A 140 3.45 9.36 -49.25
CA THR A 140 3.19 8.20 -50.12
C THR A 140 2.08 7.32 -49.58
N ALA A 141 1.40 6.56 -50.44
CA ALA A 141 0.32 5.65 -50.03
C ALA A 141 0.77 4.61 -48.99
N ALA A 142 2.03 4.15 -49.04
CA ALA A 142 2.59 3.20 -48.07
C ALA A 142 2.73 3.81 -46.66
N LEU A 143 2.87 5.14 -46.56
CA LEU A 143 3.01 5.86 -45.30
C LEU A 143 1.68 6.47 -44.81
N ARG A 144 0.57 6.17 -45.49
CA ARG A 144 -0.77 6.68 -45.14
C ARG A 144 -1.52 5.68 -44.28
N PHE A 145 -2.29 6.21 -43.33
CA PHE A 145 -3.27 5.43 -42.59
C PHE A 145 -4.65 5.68 -43.21
N SER A 146 -5.41 4.62 -43.44
CA SER A 146 -6.84 4.73 -43.70
C SER A 146 -7.60 5.00 -42.40
N ASP A 147 -8.84 5.48 -42.52
CA ASP A 147 -9.71 5.72 -41.36
C ASP A 147 -9.92 4.46 -40.52
N ALA A 148 -9.99 3.29 -41.17
CA ALA A 148 -10.09 1.99 -40.49
C ALA A 148 -8.83 1.66 -39.68
N GLU A 149 -7.64 1.99 -40.21
CA GLU A 149 -6.37 1.76 -39.50
C GLU A 149 -6.21 2.74 -38.32
N ILE A 150 -6.64 4.00 -38.47
CA ILE A 150 -6.70 4.97 -37.38
C ILE A 150 -7.62 4.48 -36.27
N LEU A 151 -8.84 4.06 -36.62
CA LEU A 151 -9.79 3.50 -35.66
C LEU A 151 -9.22 2.24 -34.96
N LYS A 152 -8.57 1.37 -35.73
CA LYS A 152 -7.91 0.17 -35.20
C LYS A 152 -6.84 0.53 -34.18
N VAL A 153 -5.97 1.49 -34.45
CA VAL A 153 -4.96 1.99 -33.48
C VAL A 153 -5.63 2.41 -32.18
N VAL A 154 -6.68 3.23 -32.24
CA VAL A 154 -7.37 3.73 -31.03
C VAL A 154 -8.04 2.59 -30.27
N ALA A 155 -8.68 1.63 -30.95
CA ALA A 155 -9.29 0.47 -30.32
C ALA A 155 -8.28 -0.46 -29.64
N GLU A 156 -7.12 -0.66 -30.26
CA GLU A 156 -6.03 -1.47 -29.71
C GLU A 156 -5.42 -0.81 -28.47
N VAL A 157 -5.14 0.50 -28.51
CA VAL A 157 -4.67 1.26 -27.35
C VAL A 157 -5.69 1.26 -26.22
N GLN A 158 -6.98 1.44 -26.55
CA GLN A 158 -8.06 1.38 -25.56
C GLN A 158 -8.11 0.00 -24.88
N ASN A 159 -7.97 -1.09 -25.65
CA ASN A 159 -7.94 -2.45 -25.10
C ASN A 159 -6.71 -2.69 -24.20
N GLY A 160 -5.51 -2.31 -24.65
CA GLY A 160 -4.26 -2.50 -23.91
C GLY A 160 -4.21 -1.71 -22.60
N LEU A 161 -4.66 -0.45 -22.61
CA LEU A 161 -4.72 0.37 -21.39
C LEU A 161 -5.89 -0.02 -20.48
N GLY A 162 -7.00 -0.48 -21.05
CA GLY A 162 -8.12 -1.04 -20.30
C GLY A 162 -7.73 -2.26 -19.47
N TYR A 163 -6.75 -3.06 -19.92
CA TYR A 163 -6.17 -4.14 -19.12
C TYR A 163 -5.59 -3.64 -17.80
N PHE A 164 -4.75 -2.60 -17.80
CA PHE A 164 -4.18 -2.07 -16.54
C PHE A 164 -5.26 -1.52 -15.61
N ALA A 165 -6.22 -0.78 -16.17
CA ALA A 165 -7.31 -0.19 -15.38
C ALA A 165 -8.22 -1.24 -14.73
N THR A 166 -8.31 -2.43 -15.32
CA THR A 166 -9.12 -3.54 -14.81
C THR A 166 -8.32 -4.58 -14.02
N ALA A 167 -7.00 -4.68 -14.23
CA ALA A 167 -6.12 -5.59 -13.52
C ALA A 167 -5.88 -5.18 -12.05
N ASN A 168 -5.92 -3.88 -11.76
CA ASN A 168 -5.89 -3.35 -10.39
C ASN A 168 -6.91 -2.20 -10.23
N PRO A 169 -8.20 -2.49 -10.04
CA PRO A 169 -9.25 -1.46 -9.94
C PRO A 169 -9.03 -0.44 -8.80
N ILE A 170 -8.24 -0.79 -7.79
CA ILE A 170 -7.98 0.05 -6.59
C ILE A 170 -6.92 1.09 -6.87
N ALA A 171 -6.02 0.83 -7.82
CA ALA A 171 -5.11 1.84 -8.32
C ALA A 171 -5.85 3.04 -8.94
N GLY A 172 -7.18 2.94 -9.15
CA GLY A 172 -8.01 4.06 -9.58
C GLY A 172 -7.59 4.60 -10.92
N ILE A 173 -7.09 3.72 -11.79
CA ILE A 173 -6.46 4.10 -13.06
C ILE A 173 -7.52 4.62 -14.03
N SER A 174 -7.29 5.81 -14.56
CA SER A 174 -8.15 6.42 -15.57
C SER A 174 -7.30 7.12 -16.63
N PHE A 175 -7.54 6.83 -17.90
CA PHE A 175 -6.79 7.40 -19.01
C PHE A 175 -7.57 8.51 -19.72
N ALA A 176 -7.00 9.70 -19.83
CA ALA A 176 -7.54 10.80 -20.64
C ALA A 176 -6.76 10.94 -21.95
N TYR A 177 -7.45 11.14 -23.07
CA TYR A 177 -6.84 11.07 -24.40
C TYR A 177 -6.87 12.38 -25.17
N ASP A 178 -5.81 12.63 -25.92
CA ASP A 178 -5.72 13.62 -26.99
C ASP A 178 -5.22 12.90 -28.25
N ILE A 179 -5.95 12.99 -29.36
CA ILE A 179 -5.63 12.26 -30.58
C ILE A 179 -5.30 13.26 -31.69
N GLN A 180 -4.08 13.15 -32.23
CA GLN A 180 -3.56 13.99 -33.30
C GLN A 180 -3.29 13.14 -34.53
N ASN A 181 -3.88 13.51 -35.67
CA ASN A 181 -3.63 12.86 -36.94
C ASN A 181 -2.86 13.80 -37.87
N VAL A 182 -1.59 13.49 -38.12
CA VAL A 182 -0.64 14.43 -38.73
C VAL A 182 -0.17 13.92 -40.07
N THR A 183 -0.28 14.76 -41.09
CA THR A 183 0.23 14.48 -42.43
C THR A 183 1.48 15.30 -42.71
N LEU A 184 2.59 14.61 -43.01
CA LEU A 184 3.86 15.23 -43.34
C LEU A 184 4.12 15.22 -44.85
N ALA A 185 4.83 16.26 -45.31
CA ALA A 185 5.43 16.28 -46.65
C ALA A 185 6.79 15.54 -46.70
N THR A 186 7.34 15.20 -45.54
CA THR A 186 8.65 14.55 -45.42
C THR A 186 8.62 13.13 -46.00
N PRO A 187 9.42 12.79 -47.03
CA PRO A 187 9.51 11.41 -47.50
C PRO A 187 10.25 10.53 -46.49
N ALA A 188 10.00 9.22 -46.51
CA ALA A 188 10.80 8.27 -45.74
C ALA A 188 12.23 8.20 -46.31
N ASP A 189 13.21 8.09 -45.43
CA ASP A 189 14.61 7.83 -45.77
C ASP A 189 15.15 6.74 -44.83
N PRO A 190 15.12 5.46 -45.25
CA PRO A 190 15.64 4.35 -44.45
C PRO A 190 17.14 4.43 -44.17
N ALA A 191 17.89 5.29 -44.87
CA ALA A 191 19.32 5.50 -44.65
C ALA A 191 19.62 6.64 -43.67
N ASN A 192 18.59 7.30 -43.12
CA ASN A 192 18.77 8.40 -42.18
C ASN A 192 19.37 7.90 -40.85
N ALA A 193 20.35 8.63 -40.32
CA ALA A 193 20.98 8.31 -39.05
C ALA A 193 20.03 8.47 -37.84
N ASP A 194 19.01 9.32 -37.96
CA ASP A 194 17.94 9.51 -36.98
C ASP A 194 16.59 9.27 -37.67
N LEU A 195 16.26 7.99 -37.86
CA LEU A 195 15.01 7.55 -38.50
C LEU A 195 13.78 8.14 -37.82
N GLU A 196 13.77 8.24 -36.50
CA GLU A 196 12.64 8.75 -35.75
C GLU A 196 12.55 10.28 -35.81
N GLY A 197 13.67 10.98 -35.58
CA GLY A 197 13.71 12.44 -35.65
C GLY A 197 13.31 12.98 -37.02
N LEU A 198 13.53 12.21 -38.10
CA LEU A 198 13.11 12.57 -39.46
C LEU A 198 11.61 12.86 -39.57
N TRP A 199 10.76 12.09 -38.88
CA TRP A 199 9.29 12.25 -38.94
C TRP A 199 8.71 12.80 -37.63
N ARG A 200 9.25 12.46 -36.46
CA ARG A 200 8.74 12.93 -35.16
C ARG A 200 8.85 14.44 -35.04
N ASN A 201 10.02 14.99 -35.34
CA ASN A 201 10.27 16.42 -35.18
C ASN A 201 9.29 17.27 -36.03
N PRO A 202 9.15 17.03 -37.35
CA PRO A 202 8.15 17.74 -38.13
C PRO A 202 6.71 17.40 -37.74
N ALA A 203 6.41 16.20 -37.20
CA ALA A 203 5.10 15.93 -36.63
C ALA A 203 4.79 16.82 -35.42
N MET A 204 5.73 16.99 -34.49
CA MET A 204 5.60 17.93 -33.37
C MET A 204 5.41 19.36 -33.85
N GLY A 205 6.18 19.77 -34.87
CA GLY A 205 6.01 21.07 -35.53
C GLY A 205 4.60 21.28 -36.09
N ALA A 206 4.04 20.26 -36.74
CA ALA A 206 2.71 20.31 -37.34
C ALA A 206 1.58 20.39 -36.30
N ILE A 207 1.76 19.86 -35.10
CA ILE A 207 0.80 19.97 -33.99
C ILE A 207 1.07 21.17 -33.08
N GLY A 208 1.91 22.12 -33.52
CA GLY A 208 2.08 23.42 -32.86
C GLY A 208 3.17 23.48 -31.78
N TYR A 209 3.99 22.43 -31.65
CA TYR A 209 5.10 22.37 -30.70
C TYR A 209 6.44 22.58 -31.40
N SER A 210 7.52 22.77 -30.63
CA SER A 210 8.87 22.84 -31.21
C SER A 210 9.21 21.53 -31.94
N ALA A 211 9.80 21.62 -33.12
CA ALA A 211 10.18 20.45 -33.94
C ALA A 211 11.45 19.76 -33.42
N ASN A 212 11.44 19.33 -32.17
CA ASN A 212 12.53 18.70 -31.45
C ASN A 212 12.00 17.98 -30.19
N TRP A 213 12.90 17.42 -29.39
CA TRP A 213 12.56 16.75 -28.13
C TRP A 213 11.88 17.66 -27.10
N SER A 214 12.25 18.95 -27.02
CA SER A 214 11.58 19.90 -26.13
C SER A 214 10.11 20.07 -26.49
N GLY A 215 9.74 19.92 -27.76
CA GLY A 215 8.34 19.90 -28.19
C GLY A 215 7.58 18.68 -27.67
N VAL A 216 8.21 17.51 -27.64
CA VAL A 216 7.59 16.27 -27.09
C VAL A 216 7.31 16.46 -25.60
N THR A 217 8.32 16.92 -24.84
CA THR A 217 8.15 17.21 -23.40
C THR A 217 7.07 18.26 -23.18
N ALA A 218 7.07 19.36 -23.94
CA ALA A 218 6.07 20.40 -23.82
C ALA A 218 4.64 19.90 -24.12
N TYR A 219 4.48 19.01 -25.09
CA TYR A 219 3.18 18.41 -25.43
C TYR A 219 2.63 17.53 -24.30
N VAL A 220 3.43 16.64 -23.73
CA VAL A 220 2.96 15.79 -22.63
C VAL A 220 2.69 16.59 -21.36
N GLU A 221 3.51 17.60 -21.06
CA GLU A 221 3.29 18.52 -19.93
C GLU A 221 2.02 19.36 -20.10
N ASP A 222 1.75 19.83 -21.33
CA ASP A 222 0.50 20.50 -21.68
C ASP A 222 -0.71 19.57 -21.47
N LEU A 223 -0.64 18.32 -21.93
CA LEU A 223 -1.69 17.32 -21.70
C LEU A 223 -1.97 17.12 -20.22
N ARG A 224 -0.91 16.94 -19.41
CA ARG A 224 -1.03 16.79 -17.96
C ARG A 224 -1.75 17.97 -17.32
N THR A 225 -1.39 19.18 -17.76
CA THR A 225 -1.99 20.42 -17.26
C THR A 225 -3.45 20.56 -17.70
N ARG A 226 -3.74 20.35 -18.98
CA ARG A 226 -5.09 20.47 -19.57
C ARG A 226 -6.08 19.49 -18.97
N PHE A 227 -5.66 18.25 -18.73
CA PHE A 227 -6.52 17.20 -18.21
C PHE A 227 -6.46 17.03 -16.68
N GLY A 228 -5.53 17.74 -16.00
CA GLY A 228 -5.37 17.64 -14.54
C GLY A 228 -4.95 16.24 -14.09
N THR A 229 -4.14 15.54 -14.89
CA THR A 229 -3.74 14.16 -14.59
C THR A 229 -2.49 14.09 -13.72
N ARG A 230 -2.32 12.97 -13.01
CA ARG A 230 -1.10 12.73 -12.24
C ARG A 230 0.07 12.43 -13.17
N TRP A 231 -0.14 11.55 -14.15
CA TRP A 231 0.90 11.11 -15.08
C TRP A 231 0.57 11.49 -16.51
N THR A 232 1.58 11.46 -17.37
CA THR A 232 1.39 11.71 -18.79
C THR A 232 2.48 11.06 -19.64
N PHE A 233 2.10 10.65 -20.84
CA PHE A 233 3.01 10.27 -21.91
C PHE A 233 2.30 10.42 -23.26
N CYS A 234 3.03 10.26 -24.36
CA CYS A 234 2.45 10.15 -25.70
C CYS A 234 2.88 8.86 -26.41
N GLY A 235 2.03 8.34 -27.30
CA GLY A 235 2.34 7.26 -28.21
C GLY A 235 2.34 7.77 -29.64
N PHE A 236 3.46 7.62 -30.36
CA PHE A 236 3.51 7.88 -31.79
C PHE A 236 3.25 6.59 -32.57
N PHE A 237 2.28 6.63 -33.48
CA PHE A 237 2.01 5.55 -34.43
C PHE A 237 2.46 5.96 -35.82
N THR A 238 3.17 5.09 -36.51
CA THR A 238 3.76 5.41 -37.81
C THR A 238 3.82 4.21 -38.75
N LYS A 239 4.04 4.48 -40.03
CA LYS A 239 4.44 3.51 -41.06
C LYS A 239 5.82 3.87 -41.65
N TYR A 240 6.48 4.89 -41.11
CA TYR A 240 7.85 5.23 -41.49
C TYR A 240 8.81 4.14 -40.99
N PRO A 241 9.97 3.95 -41.65
CA PRO A 241 11.00 3.04 -41.17
C PRO A 241 11.44 3.38 -39.74
N LEU A 242 11.60 2.35 -38.91
CA LEU A 242 12.08 2.43 -37.52
C LEU A 242 13.24 1.44 -37.31
N GLY A 243 14.08 1.69 -36.29
CA GLY A 243 15.11 0.73 -35.86
C GLY A 243 14.54 -0.46 -35.07
N HIS A 244 13.48 -0.22 -34.30
CA HIS A 244 12.67 -1.22 -33.61
C HIS A 244 11.19 -0.92 -33.87
N PHE A 245 10.34 -1.94 -33.95
CA PHE A 245 8.91 -1.74 -34.26
C PHE A 245 8.12 -1.14 -33.10
N ALA A 246 8.57 -1.31 -31.86
CA ALA A 246 8.01 -0.67 -30.68
C ALA A 246 9.12 -0.39 -29.66
N TYR A 247 9.03 0.73 -28.96
CA TYR A 247 9.94 1.09 -27.86
C TYR A 247 9.41 2.28 -27.06
N ALA A 248 9.76 2.34 -25.78
CA ALA A 248 9.35 3.38 -24.84
C ALA A 248 10.53 4.04 -24.13
N SER A 249 10.31 5.28 -23.69
CA SER A 249 11.19 5.97 -22.76
C SER A 249 10.82 5.58 -21.33
N ILE A 250 11.73 4.98 -20.57
CA ILE A 250 11.47 4.63 -19.17
C ILE A 250 11.23 5.90 -18.34
N GLY A 251 10.10 5.96 -17.65
CA GLY A 251 9.67 7.18 -16.92
C GLY A 251 9.06 8.26 -17.82
N GLY A 252 8.75 7.92 -19.08
CA GLY A 252 8.25 8.84 -20.09
C GLY A 252 9.37 9.57 -20.86
N PRO A 253 9.03 10.41 -21.84
CA PRO A 253 7.68 10.90 -22.15
C PRO A 253 6.94 10.13 -23.24
N ARG A 254 7.54 9.13 -23.92
CA ARG A 254 6.92 8.56 -25.11
C ARG A 254 7.06 7.06 -25.33
N ILE A 255 6.11 6.54 -26.11
CA ILE A 255 6.12 5.26 -26.83
C ILE A 255 6.18 5.57 -28.34
N VAL A 256 6.90 4.76 -29.12
CA VAL A 256 6.79 4.72 -30.58
C VAL A 256 6.36 3.33 -31.01
N MET A 257 5.52 3.27 -32.04
CA MET A 257 4.98 2.03 -32.55
C MET A 257 4.78 2.08 -34.07
N ASP A 258 5.31 1.08 -34.76
CA ASP A 258 4.99 0.79 -36.15
C ASP A 258 3.64 0.06 -36.25
N TYR A 259 2.82 0.45 -37.23
CA TYR A 259 1.48 -0.12 -37.41
C TYR A 259 1.49 -1.62 -37.75
N ASN A 260 2.48 -2.08 -38.51
CA ASN A 260 2.58 -3.49 -38.91
C ASN A 260 3.16 -4.38 -37.79
N ASN A 261 3.74 -3.76 -36.75
CA ASN A 261 4.19 -4.44 -35.53
C ASN A 261 5.15 -5.61 -35.85
N ASP A 262 6.14 -5.36 -36.71
CA ASP A 262 7.13 -6.36 -37.19
C ASP A 262 6.54 -7.68 -37.72
N GLY A 263 5.38 -7.60 -38.37
CA GLY A 263 4.68 -8.77 -38.91
C GLY A 263 3.90 -9.58 -37.87
N TRP A 264 3.85 -9.14 -36.60
CA TRP A 264 2.84 -9.59 -35.63
C TRP A 264 1.46 -9.02 -35.94
N GLY A 265 1.41 -7.93 -36.70
CA GLY A 265 0.20 -7.33 -37.22
C GLY A 265 -0.55 -6.44 -36.21
N PRO A 266 -1.52 -5.65 -36.70
CA PRO A 266 -2.26 -4.67 -35.89
C PRO A 266 -3.09 -5.29 -34.75
N ASP A 267 -3.46 -6.57 -34.86
CA ASP A 267 -4.25 -7.28 -33.84
C ASP A 267 -3.45 -7.60 -32.56
N ASN A 268 -2.15 -7.34 -32.56
CA ASN A 268 -1.27 -7.46 -31.39
C ASN A 268 -0.88 -6.09 -30.80
N ILE A 269 -1.38 -4.97 -31.35
CA ILE A 269 -1.02 -3.63 -30.87
C ILE A 269 -1.38 -3.46 -29.40
N ASP A 270 -2.54 -3.94 -28.96
CA ASP A 270 -2.98 -3.86 -27.56
C ASP A 270 -1.94 -4.36 -26.54
N ARG A 271 -1.39 -5.56 -26.75
CA ARG A 271 -0.45 -6.19 -25.84
C ARG A 271 0.92 -5.53 -25.87
N VAL A 272 1.39 -5.17 -27.05
CA VAL A 272 2.67 -4.48 -27.19
C VAL A 272 2.58 -3.07 -26.61
N PHE A 273 1.51 -2.33 -26.89
CA PHE A 273 1.32 -1.01 -26.31
C PHE A 273 1.19 -1.07 -24.78
N ALA A 274 0.53 -2.10 -24.23
CA ALA A 274 0.50 -2.33 -22.79
C ALA A 274 1.89 -2.67 -22.21
N HIS A 275 2.69 -3.47 -22.91
CA HIS A 275 4.08 -3.76 -22.54
C HIS A 275 4.94 -2.50 -22.51
N GLU A 276 4.90 -1.71 -23.58
CA GLU A 276 5.63 -0.44 -23.67
C GLU A 276 5.14 0.56 -22.60
N THR A 277 3.85 0.53 -22.27
CA THR A 277 3.32 1.30 -21.13
C THR A 277 3.89 0.81 -19.80
N GLY A 278 4.18 -0.49 -19.64
CA GLY A 278 4.94 -1.00 -18.50
C GLY A 278 6.29 -0.29 -18.33
N HIS A 279 7.05 -0.10 -19.40
CA HIS A 279 8.31 0.66 -19.37
C HIS A 279 8.12 2.13 -19.02
N ILE A 280 7.06 2.78 -19.53
CA ILE A 280 6.70 4.15 -19.11
C ILE A 280 6.61 4.23 -17.57
N PHE A 281 6.15 3.18 -16.90
CA PHE A 281 6.05 3.09 -15.44
C PHE A 281 7.17 2.29 -14.76
N GLY A 282 8.29 2.06 -15.44
CA GLY A 282 9.52 1.53 -14.84
C GLY A 282 9.63 0.01 -14.80
N CYS A 283 8.77 -0.73 -15.48
CA CYS A 283 8.96 -2.18 -15.66
C CYS A 283 10.18 -2.48 -16.56
N PRO A 284 10.98 -3.51 -16.26
CA PRO A 284 11.99 -4.02 -17.17
C PRO A 284 11.45 -5.03 -18.17
N ASP A 285 12.18 -5.25 -19.25
CA ASP A 285 12.01 -6.41 -20.12
C ASP A 285 12.40 -7.71 -19.38
N GLU A 286 11.68 -8.80 -19.63
CA GLU A 286 11.91 -10.09 -18.96
C GLU A 286 12.27 -11.22 -19.92
N TYR A 287 12.19 -11.02 -21.24
CA TYR A 287 12.55 -12.04 -22.25
C TYR A 287 14.05 -12.09 -22.53
N ALA A 288 14.57 -13.27 -22.89
CA ALA A 288 16.01 -13.52 -22.98
C ALA A 288 16.78 -12.54 -23.88
N VAL A 289 16.26 -12.27 -25.09
CA VAL A 289 16.91 -11.43 -26.11
C VAL A 289 17.03 -9.95 -25.72
N SER A 290 16.22 -9.47 -24.76
CA SER A 290 16.40 -8.12 -24.20
C SER A 290 17.72 -7.94 -23.45
N GLY A 291 18.41 -9.04 -23.11
CA GLY A 291 19.56 -9.00 -22.20
C GLY A 291 19.15 -8.82 -20.73
N CYS A 292 17.90 -9.16 -20.37
CA CYS A 292 17.42 -9.08 -19.00
C CYS A 292 18.38 -9.78 -18.03
N ASN A 293 18.41 -9.30 -16.78
CA ASN A 293 19.12 -9.94 -15.67
C ASN A 293 18.29 -9.87 -14.40
N CYS A 294 18.55 -10.75 -13.43
CA CYS A 294 17.79 -10.84 -12.18
C CYS A 294 18.12 -9.73 -11.15
N GLY A 295 18.90 -8.73 -11.55
CA GLY A 295 19.28 -7.59 -10.74
C GLY A 295 18.53 -6.32 -11.14
N GLY A 296 19.22 -5.20 -11.02
CA GLY A 296 18.68 -3.87 -11.29
C GLY A 296 17.77 -3.34 -10.18
N SER A 297 17.26 -2.13 -10.41
CA SER A 297 16.36 -1.39 -9.52
C SER A 297 15.26 -0.79 -10.39
N TRP A 298 14.09 -1.43 -10.41
CA TRP A 298 13.00 -1.13 -11.33
C TRP A 298 11.74 -0.67 -10.61
N GLY A 299 10.97 0.20 -11.27
CA GLY A 299 9.81 0.88 -10.70
C GLY A 299 10.15 1.79 -9.51
N ARG A 300 9.12 2.38 -8.92
CA ARG A 300 9.26 3.29 -7.76
C ARG A 300 9.93 2.63 -6.55
N TYR A 301 9.76 1.32 -6.38
CA TYR A 301 10.27 0.59 -5.22
C TYR A 301 11.65 -0.04 -5.42
N GLY A 302 12.29 0.15 -6.58
CA GLY A 302 13.59 -0.44 -6.87
C GLY A 302 13.61 -1.97 -6.84
N THR A 303 12.51 -2.61 -7.24
CA THR A 303 12.37 -4.06 -7.25
C THR A 303 13.24 -4.68 -8.35
N THR A 304 13.86 -5.83 -8.08
CA THR A 304 14.66 -6.54 -9.08
C THR A 304 13.80 -7.14 -10.18
N ASN A 305 14.40 -7.47 -11.32
CA ASN A 305 13.73 -8.19 -12.40
C ASN A 305 13.74 -9.72 -12.15
N GLY A 306 13.00 -10.18 -11.15
CA GLY A 306 13.03 -11.59 -10.71
C GLY A 306 12.30 -12.58 -11.62
N ASN A 307 11.65 -12.14 -12.70
CA ASN A 307 11.05 -13.03 -13.70
C ASN A 307 11.88 -13.12 -14.99
N CYS A 308 13.06 -12.51 -15.03
CA CYS A 308 13.95 -12.53 -16.17
C CYS A 308 14.30 -13.96 -16.63
N GLU A 309 14.08 -14.21 -17.92
CA GLU A 309 14.29 -15.50 -18.57
C GLU A 309 15.73 -16.00 -18.54
N ASN A 310 16.72 -15.10 -18.55
CA ASN A 310 18.14 -15.48 -18.58
C ASN A 310 18.67 -16.07 -17.27
N CYS A 311 17.97 -15.91 -16.15
CA CYS A 311 18.51 -16.23 -14.83
C CYS A 311 17.50 -16.88 -13.88
N THR A 312 16.20 -16.73 -14.12
CA THR A 312 15.18 -17.39 -13.30
C THR A 312 15.08 -18.87 -13.65
N SER A 313 15.00 -19.72 -12.63
CA SER A 313 14.83 -21.17 -12.81
C SER A 313 13.64 -21.48 -13.71
N GLY A 314 13.86 -22.24 -14.77
CA GLY A 314 12.83 -22.59 -15.75
C GLY A 314 12.45 -21.45 -16.70
N GLY A 315 13.22 -20.36 -16.76
CA GLY A 315 13.01 -19.24 -17.68
C GLY A 315 11.96 -18.22 -17.22
N GLY A 316 11.49 -18.30 -15.97
CA GLY A 316 10.40 -17.44 -15.48
C GLY A 316 9.01 -17.90 -15.95
N VAL A 317 7.97 -17.15 -15.56
CA VAL A 317 6.58 -17.42 -15.96
C VAL A 317 6.14 -16.48 -17.09
N PRO A 318 5.27 -16.92 -18.02
CA PRO A 318 4.70 -16.03 -19.02
C PRO A 318 3.95 -14.86 -18.38
N CYS A 319 4.28 -13.64 -18.79
CA CYS A 319 3.60 -12.42 -18.36
C CYS A 319 3.76 -11.31 -19.42
N LEU A 320 3.13 -10.16 -19.20
CA LEU A 320 3.15 -9.01 -20.10
C LEU A 320 4.58 -8.60 -20.48
N MET A 321 5.47 -8.46 -19.49
CA MET A 321 6.86 -8.01 -19.71
C MET A 321 7.80 -9.08 -20.28
N LYS A 322 7.33 -10.33 -20.41
CA LYS A 322 8.10 -11.46 -20.98
C LYS A 322 7.58 -11.91 -22.34
N GLY A 323 6.28 -12.09 -22.45
CA GLY A 323 5.66 -12.78 -23.60
C GLY A 323 4.42 -12.07 -24.13
N ASN A 324 4.21 -10.80 -23.75
CA ASN A 324 3.07 -10.02 -24.22
C ASN A 324 1.73 -10.72 -23.99
N THR A 325 1.56 -11.28 -22.80
CA THR A 325 0.27 -11.82 -22.34
C THR A 325 -0.39 -10.82 -21.40
N PHE A 326 -1.73 -10.78 -21.39
CA PHE A 326 -2.48 -10.02 -20.37
C PHE A 326 -2.46 -10.77 -19.03
N THR A 327 -1.28 -10.88 -18.45
CA THR A 327 -0.99 -11.48 -17.15
C THR A 327 0.22 -10.77 -16.56
N LEU A 328 0.18 -10.40 -15.28
CA LEU A 328 1.33 -9.84 -14.58
C LEU A 328 2.03 -10.94 -13.78
N CYS A 329 3.35 -11.02 -13.84
CA CYS A 329 4.11 -11.96 -13.00
C CYS A 329 4.12 -11.45 -11.54
N GLY A 330 4.72 -12.21 -10.63
CA GLY A 330 4.81 -11.80 -9.22
C GLY A 330 5.63 -10.51 -8.96
N TYR A 331 6.38 -10.02 -9.94
CA TYR A 331 7.24 -8.83 -9.82
C TYR A 331 6.66 -7.60 -10.52
N THR A 332 5.96 -7.77 -11.65
CA THR A 332 5.44 -6.65 -12.45
C THR A 332 4.53 -5.70 -11.66
N PRO A 333 3.61 -6.15 -10.77
CA PRO A 333 2.83 -5.25 -9.94
C PRO A 333 3.71 -4.32 -9.10
N ALA A 334 4.80 -4.83 -8.52
CA ALA A 334 5.72 -4.00 -7.75
C ALA A 334 6.47 -2.99 -8.64
N HIS A 335 6.86 -3.39 -9.86
CA HIS A 335 7.44 -2.45 -10.82
C HIS A 335 6.45 -1.34 -11.21
N LEU A 336 5.18 -1.68 -11.40
CA LEU A 336 4.08 -0.74 -11.66
C LEU A 336 3.71 0.12 -10.44
N GLY A 337 4.21 -0.21 -9.25
CA GLY A 337 3.93 0.51 -8.01
C GLY A 337 2.78 -0.05 -7.15
N TRP A 338 2.24 -1.22 -7.46
CA TRP A 338 1.09 -1.83 -6.76
C TRP A 338 1.49 -2.68 -5.53
N SER A 339 0.61 -2.73 -4.51
CA SER A 339 0.76 -3.40 -3.21
C SER A 339 -0.28 -4.54 -2.98
N PRO A 340 -0.04 -5.52 -2.06
CA PRO A 340 1.11 -5.69 -1.17
C PRO A 340 2.26 -6.56 -1.72
N GLN A 341 3.45 -6.33 -1.19
CA GLN A 341 4.69 -7.03 -1.57
C GLN A 341 5.10 -8.07 -0.52
N LEU A 342 5.48 -9.28 -0.95
CA LEU A 342 6.11 -10.27 -0.08
C LEU A 342 7.60 -9.91 0.12
N LEU A 343 7.94 -9.30 1.26
CA LEU A 343 9.29 -8.79 1.53
C LEU A 343 10.18 -9.79 2.29
N VAL A 344 9.60 -10.67 3.11
CA VAL A 344 10.36 -11.68 3.86
C VAL A 344 9.70 -13.04 3.74
N ARG A 345 10.41 -14.05 3.21
CA ARG A 345 9.92 -15.45 3.12
C ARG A 345 10.16 -16.25 4.40
N ASN A 346 9.74 -15.69 5.53
CA ASN A 346 9.78 -16.29 6.88
C ASN A 346 8.74 -15.55 7.75
N TYR A 347 8.63 -15.86 9.04
CA TYR A 347 7.62 -15.32 9.96
C TYR A 347 6.16 -15.66 9.60
N GLY A 348 5.96 -16.42 8.52
CA GLY A 348 4.67 -16.86 8.03
C GLY A 348 4.23 -18.17 8.66
N ALA A 349 2.93 -18.45 8.57
CA ALA A 349 2.36 -19.66 9.15
C ALA A 349 2.90 -20.94 8.48
N SER A 350 3.08 -20.91 7.16
CA SER A 350 3.73 -21.98 6.41
C SER A 350 5.24 -21.73 6.26
N ALA A 351 5.63 -20.52 5.85
CA ALA A 351 7.03 -20.14 5.73
C ALA A 351 7.65 -19.83 7.10
N GLY A 352 8.39 -20.79 7.64
CA GLY A 352 9.02 -20.71 8.96
C GLY A 352 8.19 -21.31 10.10
N GLY A 353 6.95 -21.74 9.84
CA GLY A 353 6.13 -22.47 10.82
C GLY A 353 5.64 -21.66 12.01
N TRP A 354 5.43 -20.35 11.83
CA TRP A 354 5.07 -19.44 12.92
C TRP A 354 3.61 -19.58 13.34
N GLN A 355 3.34 -19.58 14.65
CA GLN A 355 2.01 -19.85 15.20
C GLN A 355 1.65 -18.78 16.21
N VAL A 356 0.47 -18.17 16.10
CA VAL A 356 0.03 -17.11 17.05
C VAL A 356 0.02 -17.63 18.49
N GLY A 357 -0.44 -18.87 18.70
CA GLY A 357 -0.46 -19.50 20.02
C GLY A 357 0.90 -19.94 20.60
N ARG A 358 2.03 -19.62 19.94
CA ARG A 358 3.37 -20.01 20.42
C ARG A 358 4.41 -18.91 20.23
N HIS A 359 4.35 -18.24 19.09
CA HIS A 359 5.39 -17.35 18.56
C HIS A 359 4.84 -15.93 18.36
N PRO A 360 4.99 -15.04 19.37
CA PRO A 360 4.76 -13.62 19.20
C PRO A 360 5.61 -13.04 18.08
N ARG A 361 5.02 -12.12 17.30
CA ARG A 361 5.64 -11.34 16.24
C ARG A 361 5.26 -9.89 16.48
N ILE A 362 6.26 -9.02 16.56
CA ILE A 362 6.13 -7.61 16.93
C ILE A 362 6.99 -6.81 15.96
N LEU A 363 6.59 -5.57 15.70
CA LEU A 363 7.36 -4.60 14.94
C LEU A 363 7.77 -3.46 15.88
N ALA A 364 9.06 -3.14 15.93
CA ALA A 364 9.57 -2.01 16.70
C ALA A 364 10.94 -1.59 16.16
N ASP A 365 11.29 -0.32 16.31
CA ASP A 365 12.62 0.18 15.95
C ASP A 365 13.66 -0.29 16.98
N THR A 366 14.56 -1.18 16.56
CA THR A 366 15.62 -1.73 17.45
C THR A 366 16.95 -1.00 17.29
N THR A 367 17.04 -0.04 16.36
CA THR A 367 18.26 0.67 15.98
C THR A 367 18.17 2.19 16.18
N ALA A 368 16.99 2.71 16.54
CA ALA A 368 16.67 4.13 16.65
C ALA A 368 16.85 4.88 15.33
N ASP A 369 16.53 4.24 14.21
CA ASP A 369 16.70 4.78 12.86
C ASP A 369 15.39 5.25 12.20
N GLY A 370 14.29 5.21 12.95
CA GLY A 370 12.95 5.60 12.55
C GLY A 370 12.17 4.52 11.83
N ARG A 371 12.72 3.32 11.63
CA ARG A 371 12.05 2.20 10.93
C ARG A 371 11.76 1.07 11.90
N ALA A 372 10.53 0.55 11.85
CA ALA A 372 10.20 -0.63 12.64
C ALA A 372 10.78 -1.91 12.02
N ASP A 373 11.54 -2.65 12.82
CA ASP A 373 12.12 -3.95 12.48
C ASP A 373 11.14 -5.09 12.79
N ILE A 374 11.25 -6.20 12.06
CA ILE A 374 10.50 -7.42 12.38
C ILE A 374 11.23 -8.17 13.49
N VAL A 375 10.54 -8.37 14.61
CA VAL A 375 11.02 -9.17 15.74
C VAL A 375 10.09 -10.35 15.99
N GLY A 376 10.64 -11.56 15.87
CA GLY A 376 9.89 -12.80 16.07
C GLY A 376 10.43 -13.63 17.23
N PHE A 377 9.59 -13.93 18.21
CA PHE A 377 9.90 -14.83 19.31
C PHE A 377 9.60 -16.29 18.91
N GLY A 378 10.56 -16.95 18.25
CA GLY A 378 10.41 -18.28 17.66
C GLY A 378 10.67 -19.45 18.62
N GLU A 379 11.04 -20.61 18.06
CA GLU A 379 11.37 -21.81 18.84
C GLU A 379 12.73 -21.67 19.55
N ALA A 380 13.77 -21.30 18.78
CA ALA A 380 15.15 -21.22 19.24
C ALA A 380 15.53 -19.87 19.87
N GLY A 381 14.63 -18.89 19.85
CA GLY A 381 14.83 -17.61 20.50
C GLY A 381 14.22 -16.44 19.72
N VAL A 382 14.82 -15.26 19.83
CA VAL A 382 14.39 -14.05 19.14
C VAL A 382 15.09 -13.93 17.80
N TYR A 383 14.30 -13.92 16.73
CA TYR A 383 14.73 -13.64 15.37
C TYR A 383 14.48 -12.19 15.01
N LEU A 384 15.44 -11.60 14.30
CA LEU A 384 15.40 -10.21 13.85
C LEU A 384 15.54 -10.14 12.33
N SER A 385 14.75 -9.28 11.73
CA SER A 385 14.93 -8.80 10.36
C SER A 385 14.82 -7.28 10.37
N ARG A 386 15.95 -6.58 10.25
CA ARG A 386 15.98 -5.12 10.33
C ARG A 386 15.45 -4.47 9.05
N ALA A 387 14.68 -3.41 9.19
CA ALA A 387 14.20 -2.59 8.10
C ALA A 387 15.36 -1.76 7.51
N GLN A 388 15.46 -1.74 6.18
CA GLN A 388 16.52 -1.06 5.45
C GLN A 388 15.97 0.21 4.79
N ALA A 389 16.85 1.19 4.54
CA ALA A 389 16.46 2.45 3.90
C ALA A 389 15.90 2.27 2.47
N ASP A 390 16.18 1.15 1.80
CA ASP A 390 15.58 0.79 0.50
C ASP A 390 14.19 0.14 0.63
N GLY A 391 13.66 0.07 1.86
CA GLY A 391 12.38 -0.53 2.22
C GLY A 391 12.37 -2.06 2.22
N ARG A 392 13.52 -2.72 2.06
CA ARG A 392 13.64 -4.18 2.28
C ARG A 392 13.90 -4.49 3.74
N PHE A 393 13.86 -5.78 4.07
CA PHE A 393 14.25 -6.30 5.36
C PHE A 393 15.46 -7.22 5.24
N GLU A 394 16.31 -7.24 6.26
CA GLU A 394 17.37 -8.23 6.36
C GLU A 394 16.82 -9.66 6.38
N VAL A 395 17.64 -10.60 5.92
CA VAL A 395 17.34 -12.02 6.08
C VAL A 395 17.23 -12.34 7.57
N PRO A 396 16.17 -13.07 8.00
CA PRO A 396 15.98 -13.41 9.40
C PRO A 396 17.20 -14.11 10.00
N HIS A 397 17.70 -13.61 11.12
CA HIS A 397 18.78 -14.23 11.88
C HIS A 397 18.41 -14.32 13.36
N LEU A 398 19.01 -15.28 14.08
CA LEU A 398 18.79 -15.43 15.53
C LEU A 398 19.61 -14.36 16.27
N ALA A 399 18.93 -13.37 16.82
CA ALA A 399 19.55 -12.27 17.57
C ALA A 399 19.80 -12.64 19.04
N VAL A 400 18.86 -13.35 19.67
CA VAL A 400 18.97 -13.78 21.08
C VAL A 400 18.56 -15.24 21.22
N ASN A 401 19.44 -16.09 21.76
CA ASN A 401 19.18 -17.51 22.05
C ASN A 401 18.42 -17.72 23.38
N ASN A 402 17.30 -17.00 23.53
CA ASN A 402 16.36 -17.10 24.66
C ASN A 402 15.02 -16.46 24.25
N PHE A 403 14.07 -16.32 25.17
CA PHE A 403 12.70 -15.84 24.90
C PHE A 403 11.88 -16.70 23.92
N GLY A 404 12.43 -17.84 23.51
CA GLY A 404 11.82 -18.78 22.57
C GLY A 404 11.02 -19.87 23.27
N TYR A 405 10.18 -20.56 22.49
CA TYR A 405 9.36 -21.64 23.02
C TYR A 405 10.21 -22.81 23.55
N VAL A 406 11.29 -23.18 22.84
CA VAL A 406 12.28 -24.16 23.29
C VAL A 406 13.38 -23.47 24.08
N ALA A 407 13.99 -22.42 23.51
CA ALA A 407 15.06 -21.68 24.16
C ALA A 407 14.52 -20.79 25.30
N GLY A 408 14.63 -21.30 26.53
CA GLY A 408 14.13 -20.63 27.75
C GLY A 408 12.73 -21.04 28.17
N GLY A 409 12.02 -21.86 27.38
CA GLY A 409 10.73 -22.43 27.79
C GLY A 409 9.56 -21.44 27.83
N TRP A 410 9.59 -20.40 26.99
CA TRP A 410 8.58 -19.33 27.01
C TRP A 410 7.23 -19.79 26.45
N ARG A 411 6.14 -19.24 26.97
CA ARG A 411 4.76 -19.71 26.73
C ARG A 411 3.83 -18.51 26.65
N VAL A 412 3.00 -18.41 25.60
CA VAL A 412 2.14 -17.23 25.40
C VAL A 412 1.07 -17.13 26.49
N GLU A 413 0.61 -18.26 27.01
CA GLU A 413 -0.42 -18.36 28.05
C GLU A 413 0.10 -18.04 29.47
N LYS A 414 1.41 -17.82 29.63
CA LYS A 414 2.04 -17.52 30.92
C LYS A 414 2.93 -16.28 30.91
N HIS A 415 3.68 -16.11 29.82
CA HIS A 415 4.86 -15.27 29.73
C HIS A 415 4.72 -14.20 28.63
N PRO A 416 4.18 -13.01 28.98
CA PRO A 416 4.21 -11.84 28.10
C PRO A 416 5.63 -11.46 27.69
N ARG A 417 5.78 -11.04 26.43
CA ARG A 417 7.03 -10.58 25.81
C ARG A 417 6.72 -9.32 25.03
N PHE A 418 7.54 -8.29 25.21
CA PHE A 418 7.36 -6.96 24.66
C PHE A 418 8.68 -6.42 24.13
N LEU A 419 8.58 -5.33 23.39
CA LEU A 419 9.68 -4.47 23.00
C LEU A 419 9.41 -3.08 23.59
N ALA A 420 10.39 -2.51 24.28
CA ALA A 420 10.27 -1.17 24.87
C ALA A 420 11.66 -0.58 25.12
N ASP A 421 11.81 0.74 24.99
CA ASP A 421 13.04 1.42 25.36
C ASP A 421 13.17 1.49 26.90
N THR A 422 13.99 0.63 27.48
CA THR A 422 14.21 0.59 28.94
C THR A 422 15.34 1.51 29.40
N THR A 423 16.01 2.20 28.46
CA THR A 423 17.21 2.99 28.73
C THR A 423 17.09 4.46 28.35
N GLY A 424 16.09 4.82 27.53
CA GLY A 424 15.84 6.17 27.03
C GLY A 424 16.72 6.53 25.83
N ASP A 425 17.23 5.54 25.11
CA ASP A 425 18.16 5.73 23.98
C ASP A 425 17.49 5.63 22.59
N GLY A 426 16.16 5.47 22.57
CA GLY A 426 15.33 5.35 21.38
C GLY A 426 15.26 3.95 20.77
N ARG A 427 15.99 2.96 21.30
CA ARG A 427 15.97 1.58 20.78
C ARG A 427 15.06 0.70 21.62
N ALA A 428 14.28 -0.15 20.94
CA ALA A 428 13.42 -1.09 21.64
C ALA A 428 14.21 -2.30 22.17
N ASP A 429 14.30 -2.42 23.50
CA ASP A 429 14.87 -3.57 24.19
C ASP A 429 13.90 -4.74 24.24
N ILE A 430 14.41 -5.97 24.36
CA ILE A 430 13.57 -7.15 24.57
C ILE A 430 13.27 -7.30 26.05
N VAL A 431 11.98 -7.28 26.40
CA VAL A 431 11.51 -7.46 27.78
C VAL A 431 10.55 -8.64 27.87
N GLY A 432 10.81 -9.56 28.82
CA GLY A 432 9.97 -10.73 29.04
C GLY A 432 9.64 -10.97 30.51
N PHE A 433 8.37 -11.23 30.77
CA PHE A 433 7.83 -11.61 32.07
C PHE A 433 7.82 -13.14 32.19
N GLY A 434 8.90 -13.72 32.73
CA GLY A 434 9.12 -15.16 32.77
C GLY A 434 8.54 -15.87 34.00
N GLU A 435 9.07 -17.05 34.33
CA GLU A 435 8.66 -17.81 35.52
C GLU A 435 9.13 -17.12 36.81
N ALA A 436 10.40 -16.74 36.87
CA ALA A 436 11.07 -16.26 38.09
C ALA A 436 11.17 -14.73 38.20
N GLY A 437 10.73 -13.98 37.20
CA GLY A 437 10.83 -12.53 37.22
C GLY A 437 10.72 -11.86 35.86
N VAL A 438 11.12 -10.59 35.80
CA VAL A 438 11.26 -9.82 34.55
C VAL A 438 12.70 -9.91 34.06
N TYR A 439 12.83 -10.18 32.76
CA TYR A 439 14.11 -10.30 32.08
C TYR A 439 14.20 -9.26 30.97
N VAL A 440 15.37 -8.66 30.83
CA VAL A 440 15.69 -7.66 29.80
C VAL A 440 16.93 -8.09 29.04
N SER A 441 16.93 -7.89 27.73
CA SER A 441 18.09 -7.99 26.84
C SER A 441 18.10 -6.70 26.01
N ARG A 442 19.12 -5.86 26.24
CA ARG A 442 19.14 -4.47 25.77
C ARG A 442 19.67 -4.35 24.36
N ALA A 443 19.01 -3.55 23.53
CA ALA A 443 19.41 -3.23 22.17
C ALA A 443 20.63 -2.30 22.16
N GLN A 444 21.66 -2.69 21.42
CA GLN A 444 22.91 -1.94 21.28
C GLN A 444 22.91 -1.13 20.00
N ALA A 445 23.72 -0.06 19.97
CA ALA A 445 23.83 0.82 18.81
C ALA A 445 24.35 0.12 17.53
N ASP A 446 25.00 -1.03 17.64
CA ASP A 446 25.43 -1.84 16.49
C ASP A 446 24.35 -2.81 15.98
N GLY A 447 23.15 -2.80 16.60
CA GLY A 447 22.02 -3.67 16.30
C GLY A 447 22.10 -5.06 16.94
N THR A 448 23.06 -5.29 17.85
CA THR A 448 23.11 -6.50 18.67
C THR A 448 22.31 -6.34 19.96
N PHE A 449 22.15 -7.43 20.72
CA PHE A 449 21.46 -7.43 22.00
C PHE A 449 22.36 -7.95 23.12
N ASP A 450 22.28 -7.30 24.28
CA ASP A 450 23.00 -7.71 25.49
C ASP A 450 22.57 -9.10 25.98
N ALA A 451 23.45 -9.74 26.75
CA ALA A 451 23.11 -10.97 27.45
C ALA A 451 21.88 -10.78 28.36
N LEU A 452 21.03 -11.80 28.39
CA LEU A 452 19.80 -11.81 29.19
C LEU A 452 20.08 -11.52 30.68
N ARG A 453 19.46 -10.47 31.22
CA ARG A 453 19.53 -10.14 32.65
C ARG A 453 18.15 -10.22 33.29
N ARG A 454 18.05 -10.91 34.44
CA ARG A 454 16.88 -10.79 35.30
C ARG A 454 16.99 -9.49 36.09
N VAL A 455 16.04 -8.59 35.90
CA VAL A 455 16.08 -7.23 36.46
C VAL A 455 15.16 -7.06 37.67
N VAL A 456 14.07 -7.85 37.75
CA VAL A 456 13.12 -7.82 38.87
C VAL A 456 12.73 -9.25 39.25
N ASP A 457 12.88 -9.61 40.53
CA ASP A 457 12.51 -10.92 41.10
C ASP A 457 11.02 -10.96 41.50
N ASN A 458 10.14 -10.48 40.60
CA ASN A 458 8.68 -10.44 40.75
C ASN A 458 8.03 -10.28 39.36
N PHE A 459 6.71 -10.08 39.28
CA PHE A 459 5.93 -10.04 38.02
C PHE A 459 5.95 -11.34 37.20
N GLY A 460 6.56 -12.39 37.73
CA GLY A 460 6.71 -13.69 37.10
C GLY A 460 5.56 -14.65 37.44
N TYR A 461 5.44 -15.71 36.64
CA TYR A 461 4.40 -16.72 36.85
C TYR A 461 4.54 -17.44 38.20
N VAL A 462 5.78 -17.79 38.61
CA VAL A 462 6.09 -18.32 39.95
C VAL A 462 6.42 -17.18 40.90
N ALA A 463 7.34 -16.28 40.52
CA ALA A 463 7.74 -15.16 41.36
C ALA A 463 6.66 -14.07 41.40
N GLY A 464 5.84 -14.09 42.45
CA GLY A 464 4.71 -13.17 42.64
C GLY A 464 3.36 -13.71 42.18
N GLY A 465 3.32 -14.89 41.53
CA GLY A 465 2.06 -15.57 41.19
C GLY A 465 1.25 -14.88 40.08
N TRP A 466 1.91 -14.22 39.14
CA TRP A 466 1.25 -13.45 38.09
C TRP A 466 0.62 -14.37 37.02
N ARG A 467 -0.50 -13.94 36.44
CA ARG A 467 -1.37 -14.76 35.59
C ARG A 467 -1.91 -13.90 34.46
N VAL A 468 -1.84 -14.35 33.21
CA VAL A 468 -2.26 -13.54 32.05
C VAL A 468 -3.77 -13.28 32.08
N GLU A 469 -4.54 -14.26 32.54
CA GLU A 469 -5.99 -14.20 32.67
C GLU A 469 -6.50 -13.25 33.77
N ASN A 470 -5.64 -12.87 34.73
CA ASN A 470 -6.04 -12.04 35.87
C ASN A 470 -5.29 -10.70 35.94
N HIS A 471 -4.01 -10.71 35.55
CA HIS A 471 -3.03 -9.68 35.90
C HIS A 471 -2.33 -9.11 34.65
N PRO A 472 -2.89 -8.05 34.04
CA PRO A 472 -2.20 -7.29 32.99
C PRO A 472 -0.85 -6.73 33.46
N ARG A 473 0.13 -6.74 32.56
CA ARG A 473 1.49 -6.24 32.78
C ARG A 473 1.92 -5.46 31.54
N PHE A 474 2.51 -4.30 31.75
CA PHE A 474 2.88 -3.35 30.70
C PHE A 474 4.23 -2.72 31.02
N LEU A 475 4.72 -1.98 30.03
CA LEU A 475 5.91 -1.15 30.10
C LEU A 475 5.50 0.27 29.69
N ALA A 476 5.81 1.26 30.52
CA ALA A 476 5.49 2.66 30.25
C ALA A 476 6.38 3.58 31.08
N ASP A 477 6.70 4.76 30.57
CA ASP A 477 7.41 5.77 31.35
C ASP A 477 6.45 6.43 32.35
N THR A 478 6.58 6.10 33.64
CA THR A 478 5.75 6.67 34.71
C THR A 478 6.38 7.90 35.35
N THR A 479 7.56 8.31 34.90
CA THR A 479 8.38 9.35 35.51
C THR A 479 8.66 10.55 34.60
N GLY A 480 8.50 10.38 33.28
CA GLY A 480 8.74 11.40 32.26
C GLY A 480 10.21 11.52 31.87
N ASP A 481 11.01 10.48 32.09
CA ASP A 481 12.44 10.46 31.81
C ASP A 481 12.86 9.64 30.57
N GLY A 482 11.86 9.19 29.80
CA GLY A 482 12.01 8.45 28.55
C GLY A 482 12.26 6.95 28.72
N ARG A 483 12.30 6.41 29.95
CA ARG A 483 12.57 4.99 30.19
C ARG A 483 11.32 4.23 30.55
N ALA A 484 11.16 3.05 29.97
CA ALA A 484 10.01 2.21 30.25
C ALA A 484 10.10 1.50 31.62
N ASP A 485 9.25 1.93 32.55
CA ASP A 485 9.04 1.29 33.85
C ASP A 485 8.19 0.03 33.73
N ILE A 486 8.33 -0.88 34.70
CA ILE A 486 7.49 -2.08 34.77
C ILE A 486 6.23 -1.76 35.59
N VAL A 487 5.06 -1.92 34.97
CA VAL A 487 3.77 -1.70 35.61
C VAL A 487 2.95 -2.99 35.57
N GLY A 488 2.40 -3.41 36.71
CA GLY A 488 1.57 -4.60 36.80
C GLY A 488 0.31 -4.40 37.64
N PHE A 489 -0.82 -4.84 37.10
CA PHE A 489 -2.12 -4.83 37.74
C PHE A 489 -2.32 -6.15 38.49
N GLY A 490 -1.91 -6.19 39.76
CA GLY A 490 -1.93 -7.39 40.60
C GLY A 490 -3.26 -7.63 41.32
N ASN A 491 -3.25 -8.47 42.36
CA ASN A 491 -4.45 -8.69 43.18
C ASN A 491 -4.83 -7.45 44.02
N ALA A 492 -3.85 -6.86 44.70
CA ALA A 492 -4.07 -5.75 45.65
C ALA A 492 -4.11 -4.36 45.01
N GLY A 493 -3.78 -4.27 43.72
CA GLY A 493 -3.83 -3.04 42.94
C GLY A 493 -2.68 -2.93 41.94
N VAL A 494 -2.27 -1.70 41.62
CA VAL A 494 -1.21 -1.41 40.64
C VAL A 494 0.13 -1.31 41.31
N TYR A 495 1.08 -2.10 40.81
CA TYR A 495 2.47 -2.09 41.23
C TYR A 495 3.37 -1.50 40.14
N VAL A 496 4.37 -0.74 40.56
CA VAL A 496 5.39 -0.16 39.68
C VAL A 496 6.78 -0.51 40.20
N SER A 497 7.70 -0.80 39.27
CA SER A 497 9.14 -0.91 39.51
C SER A 497 9.83 -0.08 38.42
N ARG A 498 10.56 0.96 38.84
CA ARG A 498 11.01 2.04 37.94
C ARG A 498 12.38 1.81 37.35
N ALA A 499 12.54 2.09 36.07
CA ALA A 499 13.79 1.96 35.34
C ALA A 499 14.78 3.07 35.73
N GLN A 500 15.98 2.66 36.15
CA GLN A 500 17.05 3.58 36.52
C GLN A 500 18.01 3.81 35.36
N ALA A 501 18.78 4.90 35.39
CA ALA A 501 19.74 5.21 34.34
C ALA A 501 20.89 4.18 34.19
N ASP A 502 21.19 3.41 35.24
CA ASP A 502 22.13 2.27 35.17
C ASP A 502 21.45 0.98 34.62
N GLY A 503 20.16 1.09 34.32
CA GLY A 503 19.20 0.07 33.90
C GLY A 503 19.00 -1.05 34.93
N SER A 504 19.23 -0.77 36.20
CA SER A 504 18.56 -1.46 37.29
C SER A 504 17.10 -0.99 37.40
N TYR A 505 16.33 -1.67 38.25
CA TYR A 505 14.94 -1.33 38.51
C TYR A 505 14.72 -1.16 40.02
N ASP A 506 13.92 -0.16 40.39
CA ASP A 506 13.58 0.10 41.79
C ASP A 506 12.81 -1.08 42.42
N ALA A 507 12.84 -1.15 43.75
CA ALA A 507 12.02 -2.09 44.50
C ALA A 507 10.53 -1.92 44.16
N LEU A 508 9.84 -3.06 44.05
CA LEU A 508 8.41 -3.11 43.73
C LEU A 508 7.57 -2.31 44.74
N ARG A 509 6.76 -1.36 44.25
CA ARG A 509 5.88 -0.53 45.08
C ARG A 509 4.42 -0.66 44.64
N LEU A 510 3.51 -0.87 45.60
CA LEU A 510 2.08 -0.68 45.39
C LEU A 510 1.81 0.83 45.33
N VAL A 511 1.42 1.33 44.16
CA VAL A 511 1.19 2.78 43.93
C VAL A 511 -0.28 3.15 43.98
N VAL A 512 -1.18 2.23 43.61
CA VAL A 512 -2.63 2.42 43.67
C VAL A 512 -3.29 1.16 44.24
N SER A 513 -4.07 1.29 45.30
CA SER A 513 -4.81 0.19 45.93
C SER A 513 -6.20 -0.06 45.30
N ASP A 514 -6.24 -0.05 43.96
CA ASP A 514 -7.41 -0.31 43.10
C ASP A 514 -6.91 -0.81 41.73
N PHE A 515 -7.77 -0.98 40.73
CA PHE A 515 -7.47 -1.60 39.42
C PHE A 515 -7.01 -3.05 39.46
N GLY A 516 -6.99 -3.66 40.65
CA GLY A 516 -6.53 -5.00 40.91
C GLY A 516 -7.63 -6.05 40.75
N TYR A 517 -7.22 -7.31 40.65
CA TYR A 517 -8.16 -8.42 40.54
C TYR A 517 -9.04 -8.55 41.80
N VAL A 518 -8.47 -8.32 42.99
CA VAL A 518 -9.21 -8.32 44.27
C VAL A 518 -9.59 -6.89 44.65
N ALA A 519 -8.61 -5.97 44.70
CA ALA A 519 -8.84 -4.57 45.00
C ALA A 519 -9.56 -3.88 43.83
N GLY A 520 -10.82 -3.51 44.02
CA GLY A 520 -11.68 -2.93 42.98
C GLY A 520 -12.39 -3.95 42.09
N GLY A 521 -12.04 -5.25 42.16
CA GLY A 521 -12.75 -6.32 41.45
C GLY A 521 -12.58 -6.30 39.93
N TRP A 522 -11.44 -5.82 39.42
CA TRP A 522 -11.19 -5.69 37.99
C TRP A 522 -10.97 -7.05 37.32
N ARG A 523 -11.37 -7.18 36.06
CA ARG A 523 -11.45 -8.45 35.33
C ARG A 523 -10.93 -8.27 33.92
N VAL A 524 -10.09 -9.18 33.43
CA VAL A 524 -9.49 -9.05 32.08
C VAL A 524 -10.55 -9.17 30.99
N GLU A 525 -11.54 -10.04 31.20
CA GLU A 525 -12.64 -10.29 30.28
C GLU A 525 -13.72 -9.20 30.26
N LYS A 526 -13.64 -8.19 31.14
CA LYS A 526 -14.64 -7.10 31.22
C LYS A 526 -14.04 -5.71 31.21
N HIS A 527 -12.94 -5.53 31.93
CA HIS A 527 -12.40 -4.23 32.35
C HIS A 527 -10.98 -4.02 31.82
N PRO A 528 -10.83 -3.55 30.56
CA PRO A 528 -9.54 -3.12 30.03
C PRO A 528 -8.89 -2.06 30.92
N ARG A 529 -7.56 -2.16 31.06
CA ARG A 529 -6.70 -1.22 31.78
C ARG A 529 -5.51 -0.92 30.89
N LEU A 530 -5.19 0.36 30.77
CA LEU A 530 -4.17 0.91 29.88
C LEU A 530 -3.35 1.95 30.64
N LEU A 531 -2.23 2.34 30.04
CA LEU A 531 -1.34 3.39 30.51
C LEU A 531 -1.20 4.43 29.41
N ALA A 532 -1.38 5.70 29.73
CA ALA A 532 -1.28 6.80 28.79
C ALA A 532 -1.10 8.12 29.52
N ASP A 533 -0.43 9.10 28.93
CA ASP A 533 -0.34 10.45 29.47
C ASP A 533 -1.67 11.20 29.22
N THR A 534 -2.47 11.38 30.26
CA THR A 534 -3.77 12.10 30.18
C THR A 534 -3.64 13.59 30.48
N THR A 535 -2.42 14.07 30.73
CA THR A 535 -2.14 15.43 31.20
C THR A 535 -1.22 16.23 30.28
N GLY A 536 -0.44 15.55 29.44
CA GLY A 536 0.58 16.14 28.56
C GLY A 536 1.89 16.44 29.29
N ASP A 537 2.17 15.78 30.41
CA ASP A 537 3.35 16.00 31.23
C ASP A 537 4.49 14.98 31.02
N GLY A 538 4.29 14.06 30.07
CA GLY A 538 5.22 13.00 29.70
C GLY A 538 5.13 11.74 30.56
N ARG A 539 4.26 11.69 31.58
CA ARG A 539 4.12 10.52 32.48
C ARG A 539 2.89 9.70 32.15
N ALA A 540 3.05 8.39 32.15
CA ALA A 540 1.94 7.48 31.97
C ALA A 540 1.05 7.39 33.22
N ASP A 541 -0.19 7.85 33.06
CA ASP A 541 -1.28 7.68 34.01
C ASP A 541 -1.91 6.29 33.92
N ILE A 542 -2.65 5.90 34.96
CA ILE A 542 -3.40 4.64 34.97
C ILE A 542 -4.84 4.92 34.53
N VAL A 543 -5.26 4.29 33.43
CA VAL A 543 -6.62 4.40 32.88
C VAL A 543 -7.31 3.05 32.91
N GLY A 544 -8.55 2.98 33.41
CA GLY A 544 -9.33 1.74 33.45
C GLY A 544 -10.78 1.94 33.05
N PHE A 545 -11.26 1.05 32.17
CA PHE A 545 -12.65 0.97 31.73
C PHE A 545 -13.41 0.02 32.67
N GLY A 546 -13.99 0.58 33.74
CA GLY A 546 -14.67 -0.18 34.80
C GLY A 546 -16.14 -0.47 34.51
N GLU A 547 -16.91 -0.70 35.56
CA GLU A 547 -18.36 -0.93 35.47
C GLU A 547 -19.11 0.36 35.09
N ALA A 548 -18.86 1.45 35.82
CA ALA A 548 -19.58 2.72 35.70
C ALA A 548 -18.98 3.71 34.68
N GLY A 549 -17.82 3.39 34.11
CA GLY A 549 -17.22 4.17 33.04
C GLY A 549 -15.69 4.16 33.07
N VAL A 550 -15.06 5.25 32.62
CA VAL A 550 -13.60 5.41 32.57
C VAL A 550 -13.10 6.05 33.85
N TYR A 551 -12.15 5.37 34.50
CA TYR A 551 -11.46 5.86 35.68
C TYR A 551 -10.01 6.20 35.36
N VAL A 552 -9.49 7.27 35.95
CA VAL A 552 -8.10 7.69 35.82
C VAL A 552 -7.49 7.90 37.22
N SER A 553 -6.22 7.50 37.36
CA SER A 553 -5.35 7.83 38.48
C SER A 553 -4.04 8.38 37.91
N ARG A 554 -3.74 9.64 38.20
CA ARG A 554 -2.69 10.40 37.50
C ARG A 554 -1.34 10.30 38.18
N ALA A 555 -0.29 10.10 37.39
CA ALA A 555 1.08 10.05 37.83
C ALA A 555 1.57 11.45 38.24
N GLN A 556 2.12 11.55 39.45
CA GLN A 556 2.68 12.78 39.98
C GLN A 556 4.20 12.79 39.82
N ALA A 557 4.80 13.98 39.77
CA ALA A 557 6.24 14.16 39.63
C ALA A 557 7.07 13.53 40.78
N ASP A 558 6.48 13.30 41.95
CA ASP A 558 7.12 12.61 43.08
C ASP A 558 7.00 11.07 43.01
N GLY A 559 6.43 10.55 41.92
CA GLY A 559 6.17 9.14 41.71
C GLY A 559 5.00 8.59 42.54
N SER A 560 4.17 9.44 43.14
CA SER A 560 2.85 9.03 43.64
C SER A 560 1.80 9.05 42.54
N TYR A 561 0.61 8.55 42.84
CA TYR A 561 -0.53 8.57 41.94
C TYR A 561 -1.74 9.19 42.66
N ASP A 562 -2.51 9.99 41.92
CA ASP A 562 -3.74 10.60 42.44
C ASP A 562 -4.78 9.55 42.85
N ALA A 563 -5.68 9.94 43.74
CA ALA A 563 -6.86 9.12 44.06
C ALA A 563 -7.68 8.83 42.79
N LEU A 564 -8.25 7.63 42.74
CA LEU A 564 -9.05 7.15 41.63
C LEU A 564 -10.25 8.08 41.35
N ARG A 565 -10.39 8.55 40.10
CA ARG A 565 -11.51 9.42 39.69
C ARG A 565 -12.25 8.85 38.49
N LEU A 566 -13.58 8.80 38.58
CA LEU A 566 -14.46 8.56 37.43
C LEU A 566 -14.49 9.83 36.57
N VAL A 567 -13.96 9.75 35.34
CA VAL A 567 -13.81 10.91 34.45
C VAL A 567 -14.81 10.91 33.29
N VAL A 568 -15.28 9.74 32.84
CA VAL A 568 -16.31 9.59 31.81
C VAL A 568 -17.32 8.55 32.23
N THR A 569 -18.61 8.89 32.28
CA THR A 569 -19.72 7.97 32.63
C THR A 569 -20.23 7.20 31.40
N ASN A 570 -19.32 6.58 30.66
CA ASN A 570 -19.56 5.74 29.47
C ASN A 570 -18.32 4.84 29.26
N PHE A 571 -18.24 4.07 28.17
CA PHE A 571 -17.15 3.12 27.86
C PHE A 571 -16.98 1.97 28.87
N GLY A 572 -17.86 1.89 29.87
CA GLY A 572 -17.85 0.90 30.94
C GLY A 572 -18.72 -0.32 30.62
N TYR A 573 -18.53 -1.39 31.41
CA TYR A 573 -19.27 -2.64 31.22
C TYR A 573 -20.78 -2.46 31.45
N VAL A 574 -21.18 -1.73 32.49
CA VAL A 574 -22.58 -1.34 32.74
C VAL A 574 -22.88 -0.01 32.03
N ALA A 575 -22.06 1.02 32.27
CA ALA A 575 -22.26 2.34 31.67
C ALA A 575 -21.89 2.33 30.18
N GLY A 576 -22.91 2.26 29.33
CA GLY A 576 -22.76 2.19 27.87
C GLY A 576 -22.73 0.76 27.31
N GLY A 577 -22.74 -0.28 28.16
CA GLY A 577 -22.86 -1.67 27.72
C GLY A 577 -21.65 -2.23 26.98
N TRP A 578 -20.45 -1.73 27.26
CA TRP A 578 -19.24 -2.10 26.52
C TRP A 578 -18.76 -3.51 26.87
N ARG A 579 -18.15 -4.20 25.89
CA ARG A 579 -17.85 -5.64 25.95
C ARG A 579 -16.50 -5.89 25.29
N VAL A 580 -15.62 -6.65 25.93
CA VAL A 580 -14.26 -6.88 25.41
C VAL A 580 -14.31 -7.70 24.12
N GLU A 581 -15.23 -8.64 24.02
CA GLU A 581 -15.43 -9.52 22.86
C GLU A 581 -16.07 -8.82 21.65
N LYS A 582 -16.49 -7.55 21.78
CA LYS A 582 -17.14 -6.78 20.70
C LYS A 582 -16.49 -5.42 20.44
N HIS A 583 -16.09 -4.74 21.51
CA HIS A 583 -15.85 -3.31 21.54
C HIS A 583 -14.43 -2.96 22.01
N PRO A 584 -13.45 -2.96 21.07
CA PRO A 584 -12.11 -2.42 21.32
C PRO A 584 -12.14 -0.97 21.81
N ARG A 585 -11.24 -0.64 22.75
CA ARG A 585 -11.14 0.68 23.39
C ARG A 585 -9.67 1.06 23.52
N PHE A 586 -9.38 2.33 23.29
CA PHE A 586 -8.05 2.90 23.21
C PHE A 586 -8.01 4.21 24.02
N VAL A 587 -6.79 4.56 24.45
CA VAL A 587 -6.49 5.82 25.09
C VAL A 587 -5.31 6.41 24.34
N VAL A 588 -5.53 7.47 23.56
CA VAL A 588 -4.56 7.99 22.59
C VAL A 588 -4.83 9.48 22.33
N ASP A 589 -3.81 10.27 22.07
CA ASP A 589 -3.97 11.68 21.67
C ASP A 589 -4.49 11.76 20.23
N LEU A 590 -5.75 12.20 20.06
CA LEU A 590 -6.41 12.39 18.78
C LEU A 590 -6.33 13.85 18.30
N THR A 591 -5.80 14.75 19.12
CA THR A 591 -5.83 16.20 18.89
C THR A 591 -4.45 16.82 18.70
N GLY A 592 -3.39 16.09 19.03
CA GLY A 592 -2.00 16.55 18.96
C GLY A 592 -1.64 17.52 20.09
N ASP A 593 -2.41 17.51 21.20
CA ASP A 593 -2.24 18.44 22.32
C ASP A 593 -1.40 17.85 23.48
N GLY A 594 -0.91 16.62 23.30
CA GLY A 594 -0.12 15.84 24.24
C GLY A 594 -0.95 15.04 25.25
N ARG A 595 -2.28 15.19 25.28
CA ARG A 595 -3.16 14.50 26.23
C ARG A 595 -3.92 13.39 25.54
N ALA A 596 -3.90 12.21 26.16
CA ALA A 596 -4.60 11.07 25.62
C ALA A 596 -6.13 11.15 25.82
N ASP A 597 -6.84 11.12 24.70
CA ASP A 597 -8.29 11.04 24.58
C ASP A 597 -8.80 9.61 24.72
N ILE A 598 -10.11 9.44 24.90
CA ILE A 598 -10.76 8.13 24.90
C ILE A 598 -11.38 7.86 23.54
N LEU A 599 -11.03 6.71 22.94
CA LEU A 599 -11.64 6.20 21.71
C LEU A 599 -12.21 4.80 21.94
N GLY A 600 -13.42 4.53 21.45
CA GLY A 600 -14.03 3.21 21.52
C GLY A 600 -14.83 2.84 20.28
N PHE A 601 -14.62 1.62 19.79
CA PHE A 601 -15.40 1.03 18.71
C PHE A 601 -16.65 0.35 19.29
N GLY A 602 -17.78 1.07 19.31
CA GLY A 602 -19.03 0.63 19.93
C GLY A 602 -19.97 -0.13 18.98
N GLU A 603 -21.27 -0.15 19.31
CA GLU A 603 -22.29 -0.79 18.46
C GLU A 603 -22.55 0.02 17.18
N ALA A 604 -22.80 1.33 17.31
CA ALA A 604 -23.17 2.21 16.19
C ALA A 604 -21.99 2.89 15.48
N GLY A 605 -20.77 2.65 15.93
CA GLY A 605 -19.55 3.13 15.28
C GLY A 605 -18.46 3.52 16.28
N VAL A 606 -17.62 4.48 15.91
CA VAL A 606 -16.51 4.97 16.74
C VAL A 606 -16.94 6.16 17.59
N TYR A 607 -16.79 6.02 18.90
CA TYR A 607 -17.08 7.05 19.88
C TYR A 607 -15.78 7.63 20.43
N VAL A 608 -15.77 8.95 20.64
CA VAL A 608 -14.65 9.68 21.24
C VAL A 608 -15.09 10.52 22.43
N SER A 609 -14.17 10.78 23.35
CA SER A 609 -14.32 11.76 24.43
C SER A 609 -12.95 12.40 24.67
N LEU A 610 -12.87 13.70 24.43
CA LEU A 610 -11.60 14.42 24.33
C LEU A 610 -11.12 14.93 25.68
N ALA A 611 -9.86 14.69 26.01
CA ALA A 611 -9.20 15.22 27.19
C ALA A 611 -9.17 16.76 27.15
N GLN A 612 -9.34 17.38 28.31
CA GLN A 612 -9.33 18.83 28.47
C GLN A 612 -8.14 19.25 29.32
N ALA A 613 -7.66 20.48 29.13
CA ALA A 613 -6.52 21.02 29.87
C ALA A 613 -6.73 21.08 31.40
N ASP A 614 -7.98 21.11 31.87
CA ASP A 614 -8.31 21.06 33.31
C ASP A 614 -8.35 19.63 33.87
N GLY A 615 -8.02 18.63 33.05
CA GLY A 615 -8.10 17.22 33.38
C GLY A 615 -9.53 16.66 33.43
N SER A 616 -10.52 17.36 32.88
CA SER A 616 -11.82 16.75 32.58
C SER A 616 -11.81 16.10 31.19
N TYR A 617 -12.90 15.43 30.85
CA TYR A 617 -13.13 14.88 29.51
C TYR A 617 -14.43 15.46 28.95
N GLY A 618 -14.40 15.79 27.66
CA GLY A 618 -15.54 16.32 26.93
C GLY A 618 -16.68 15.30 26.77
N PRO A 619 -17.84 15.72 26.25
CA PRO A 619 -18.96 14.82 26.02
C PRO A 619 -18.59 13.68 25.07
N VAL A 620 -19.24 12.53 25.24
CA VAL A 620 -19.05 11.39 24.34
C VAL A 620 -19.78 11.65 23.03
N THR A 621 -19.05 11.64 21.92
CA THR A 621 -19.60 11.89 20.58
C THR A 621 -19.38 10.69 19.67
N LEU A 622 -20.34 10.40 18.80
CA LEU A 622 -20.15 9.46 17.70
C LEU A 622 -19.34 10.18 16.61
N ALA A 623 -18.07 9.83 16.47
CA ALA A 623 -17.17 10.45 15.50
C ALA A 623 -17.30 9.83 14.11
N VAL A 624 -17.47 8.50 14.03
CA VAL A 624 -17.61 7.76 12.77
C VAL A 624 -18.76 6.77 12.89
N ALA A 625 -19.72 6.80 11.97
CA ALA A 625 -20.85 5.87 11.92
C ALA A 625 -20.50 4.55 11.16
N ASP A 626 -19.33 3.97 11.47
CA ASP A 626 -18.80 2.71 10.91
C ASP A 626 -17.76 2.14 11.92
N PHE A 627 -17.06 1.06 11.58
CA PHE A 627 -16.13 0.32 12.45
C PHE A 627 -16.76 -0.30 13.72
N GLY A 628 -18.09 -0.19 13.84
CA GLY A 628 -18.87 -0.67 14.97
C GLY A 628 -19.37 -2.11 14.80
N TYR A 629 -19.85 -2.69 15.89
CA TYR A 629 -20.38 -4.06 15.86
C TYR A 629 -21.65 -4.19 15.01
N VAL A 630 -22.55 -3.21 15.09
CA VAL A 630 -23.75 -3.12 14.23
C VAL A 630 -23.44 -2.29 12.98
N ALA A 631 -22.94 -1.07 13.15
CA ALA A 631 -22.57 -0.21 12.03
C ALA A 631 -21.28 -0.70 11.37
N GLY A 632 -21.37 -1.23 10.15
CA GLY A 632 -20.26 -1.83 9.40
C GLY A 632 -20.02 -3.32 9.69
N GLY A 633 -20.66 -3.90 10.72
CA GLY A 633 -20.59 -5.35 10.98
C GLY A 633 -19.23 -5.85 11.48
N TRP A 634 -18.46 -5.01 12.17
CA TRP A 634 -17.11 -5.33 12.60
C TRP A 634 -17.08 -6.32 13.77
N ARG A 635 -16.05 -7.18 13.82
CA ARG A 635 -15.97 -8.33 14.72
C ARG A 635 -14.56 -8.46 15.27
N VAL A 636 -14.41 -8.62 16.58
CA VAL A 636 -13.07 -8.70 17.21
C VAL A 636 -12.33 -9.96 16.76
N GLU A 637 -13.04 -11.04 16.49
CA GLU A 637 -12.51 -12.33 16.06
C GLU A 637 -12.19 -12.43 14.55
N ARG A 638 -12.47 -11.36 13.78
CA ARG A 638 -12.25 -11.34 12.31
C ARG A 638 -11.50 -10.10 11.82
N HIS A 639 -11.86 -8.94 12.38
CA HIS A 639 -11.54 -7.62 11.85
C HIS A 639 -10.71 -6.79 12.86
N PRO A 640 -9.37 -6.87 12.80
CA PRO A 640 -8.50 -5.96 13.54
C PRO A 640 -8.83 -4.49 13.26
N ARG A 641 -8.83 -3.68 14.31
CA ARG A 641 -9.02 -2.22 14.26
C ARG A 641 -7.89 -1.60 15.08
N LEU A 642 -7.11 -0.76 14.42
CA LEU A 642 -5.89 -0.16 14.94
C LEU A 642 -5.94 1.35 14.72
N LEU A 643 -5.04 2.05 15.40
CA LEU A 643 -4.85 3.49 15.26
C LEU A 643 -3.41 3.72 14.83
N ALA A 644 -3.20 4.51 13.78
CA ALA A 644 -1.88 4.82 13.26
C ALA A 644 -1.93 6.09 12.39
N ASP A 645 -0.87 6.88 12.39
CA ASP A 645 -0.76 8.02 11.47
C ASP A 645 -0.47 7.53 10.05
N THR A 646 -1.47 7.58 9.17
CA THR A 646 -1.35 7.19 7.75
C THR A 646 -1.09 8.39 6.84
N THR A 647 -1.10 9.62 7.39
CA THR A 647 -0.96 10.85 6.61
C THR A 647 0.38 11.55 6.82
N GLY A 648 1.07 11.27 7.93
CA GLY A 648 2.30 11.89 8.38
C GLY A 648 2.09 13.24 9.08
N ASP A 649 0.90 13.50 9.61
CA ASP A 649 0.55 14.75 10.29
C ASP A 649 0.72 14.69 11.82
N GLY A 650 1.12 13.54 12.35
CA GLY A 650 1.30 13.27 13.77
C GLY A 650 0.01 12.90 14.51
N LEU A 651 -1.14 12.84 13.81
CA LEU A 651 -2.41 12.44 14.39
C LEU A 651 -2.75 10.99 13.99
N PRO A 652 -3.16 10.14 14.94
CA PRO A 652 -3.53 8.77 14.61
C PRO A 652 -4.89 8.73 13.88
N ASP A 653 -4.88 8.08 12.73
CA ASP A 653 -6.07 7.72 11.96
C ASP A 653 -6.67 6.40 12.44
N ILE A 654 -7.91 6.12 12.03
CA ILE A 654 -8.54 4.82 12.26
C ILE A 654 -8.24 3.91 11.07
N VAL A 655 -7.65 2.74 11.34
CA VAL A 655 -7.39 1.70 10.34
C VAL A 655 -8.13 0.42 10.70
N GLY A 656 -8.97 -0.08 9.81
CA GLY A 656 -9.73 -1.31 9.98
C GLY A 656 -9.45 -2.34 8.89
N PHE A 657 -9.00 -3.53 9.31
CA PHE A 657 -8.86 -4.70 8.44
C PHE A 657 -10.20 -5.42 8.37
N GLY A 658 -11.03 -5.04 7.40
CA GLY A 658 -12.41 -5.49 7.25
C GLY A 658 -12.57 -6.81 6.50
N GLU A 659 -13.80 -7.05 6.04
CA GLU A 659 -14.14 -8.24 5.28
C GLU A 659 -13.46 -8.23 3.89
N ALA A 660 -13.55 -7.11 3.17
CA ALA A 660 -13.13 -7.00 1.77
C ALA A 660 -11.77 -6.32 1.57
N GLY A 661 -11.06 -5.95 2.64
CA GLY A 661 -9.82 -5.20 2.56
C GLY A 661 -9.54 -4.36 3.80
N VAL A 662 -8.62 -3.40 3.68
CA VAL A 662 -8.28 -2.40 4.68
C VAL A 662 -8.99 -1.08 4.36
N TYR A 663 -9.57 -0.49 5.39
CA TYR A 663 -10.27 0.79 5.35
C TYR A 663 -9.59 1.77 6.29
N VAL A 664 -9.47 3.02 5.85
CA VAL A 664 -8.93 4.11 6.66
C VAL A 664 -9.97 5.22 6.77
N SER A 665 -10.08 5.78 7.97
CA SER A 665 -10.81 7.01 8.24
C SER A 665 -9.81 7.96 8.88
N ARG A 666 -9.39 8.96 8.11
CA ARG A 666 -8.37 9.93 8.52
C ARG A 666 -8.88 10.86 9.60
N ASN A 667 -8.01 11.16 10.55
CA ASN A 667 -8.23 12.17 11.56
C ASN A 667 -8.11 13.55 10.90
N LEU A 668 -9.10 14.41 11.14
CA LEU A 668 -9.15 15.78 10.60
C LEU A 668 -8.73 16.83 11.64
N GLY A 669 -8.29 16.37 12.81
CA GLY A 669 -8.02 17.18 13.99
C GLY A 669 -9.27 17.41 14.85
N GLY A 670 -9.04 17.75 16.12
CA GLY A 670 -10.10 18.06 17.08
C GLY A 670 -11.06 16.89 17.36
N GLY A 671 -10.61 15.64 17.15
CA GLY A 671 -11.41 14.43 17.34
C GLY A 671 -12.43 14.13 16.22
N ALA A 672 -12.37 14.87 15.11
CA ALA A 672 -13.19 14.62 13.93
C ALA A 672 -12.47 13.67 12.95
N PHE A 673 -13.25 12.87 12.23
CA PHE A 673 -12.73 11.91 11.26
C PHE A 673 -13.52 11.98 9.96
N GLU A 674 -12.87 11.71 8.83
CA GLU A 674 -13.56 11.57 7.55
C GLU A 674 -14.36 10.26 7.46
N HIS A 675 -15.21 10.13 6.42
CA HIS A 675 -15.86 8.86 6.14
C HIS A 675 -14.82 7.78 5.77
N PRO A 676 -14.97 6.53 6.24
CA PRO A 676 -14.04 5.47 5.93
C PRO A 676 -13.97 5.20 4.42
N GLY A 677 -12.76 5.10 3.87
CA GLY A 677 -12.49 4.72 2.49
C GLY A 677 -11.64 3.45 2.40
N PRO A 678 -11.86 2.58 1.40
CA PRO A 678 -10.97 1.46 1.14
C PRO A 678 -9.60 1.96 0.67
N VAL A 679 -8.52 1.40 1.21
CA VAL A 679 -7.13 1.76 0.84
C VAL A 679 -6.32 0.57 0.32
N ASP A 680 -6.71 -0.66 0.67
CA ASP A 680 -6.12 -1.90 0.17
C ASP A 680 -7.23 -2.95 0.13
N THR A 681 -7.34 -3.77 -0.93
CA THR A 681 -8.32 -4.89 -0.95
C THR A 681 -7.73 -6.21 -0.47
N HIS A 682 -6.44 -6.24 -0.20
CA HIS A 682 -5.77 -7.35 0.47
C HIS A 682 -5.87 -7.17 1.98
N PHE A 683 -5.26 -8.08 2.73
CA PHE A 683 -5.29 -8.13 4.19
C PHE A 683 -6.70 -8.27 4.81
N GLY A 684 -7.74 -8.46 4.00
CA GLY A 684 -9.12 -8.64 4.43
C GLY A 684 -9.45 -10.09 4.80
N TYR A 685 -10.56 -10.26 5.52
CA TYR A 685 -11.00 -11.58 5.97
C TYR A 685 -11.51 -12.47 4.83
N ALA A 686 -12.25 -11.93 3.87
CA ALA A 686 -12.80 -12.72 2.78
C ALA A 686 -11.69 -13.34 1.92
N ASN A 687 -11.92 -14.53 1.37
CA ASN A 687 -10.91 -15.21 0.53
C ASN A 687 -10.46 -14.36 -0.67
N PRO A 688 -11.34 -13.63 -1.39
CA PRO A 688 -10.90 -12.71 -2.45
C PRO A 688 -10.02 -11.56 -1.94
N ALA A 689 -10.13 -11.19 -0.66
CA ALA A 689 -9.33 -10.16 -0.02
C ALA A 689 -8.05 -10.71 0.67
N GLY A 690 -7.65 -11.93 0.30
CA GLY A 690 -6.45 -12.61 0.81
C GLY A 690 -6.70 -13.58 1.96
N GLY A 691 -7.92 -13.70 2.49
CA GLY A 691 -8.27 -14.76 3.44
C GLY A 691 -7.56 -14.66 4.79
N TRP A 692 -7.36 -13.46 5.30
CA TRP A 692 -6.60 -13.23 6.54
C TRP A 692 -7.40 -13.66 7.77
N ARG A 693 -6.73 -14.23 8.78
CA ARG A 693 -7.35 -14.90 9.94
C ARG A 693 -6.63 -14.47 11.20
N ILE A 694 -7.34 -14.06 12.24
CA ILE A 694 -6.70 -13.49 13.44
C ILE A 694 -5.85 -14.53 14.18
N GLU A 695 -6.34 -15.76 14.26
CA GLU A 695 -5.68 -16.89 14.92
C GLU A 695 -4.40 -17.37 14.21
N ARG A 696 -4.11 -16.84 13.02
CA ARG A 696 -3.04 -17.34 12.16
C ARG A 696 -2.14 -16.24 11.57
N HIS A 697 -2.75 -15.13 11.18
CA HIS A 697 -2.15 -14.05 10.39
C HIS A 697 -2.20 -12.69 11.12
N PRO A 698 -1.22 -12.40 12.01
CA PRO A 698 -1.05 -11.08 12.60
C PRO A 698 -0.93 -9.99 11.54
N ARG A 699 -1.54 -8.84 11.80
CA ARG A 699 -1.55 -7.66 10.94
C ARG A 699 -1.34 -6.41 11.79
N PHE A 700 -0.53 -5.50 11.29
CA PHE A 700 -0.10 -4.28 11.96
C PHE A 700 -0.14 -3.11 11.00
N VAL A 701 -0.17 -1.90 11.55
CA VAL A 701 0.05 -0.66 10.81
C VAL A 701 1.17 0.07 11.51
N VAL A 702 2.31 0.23 10.85
CA VAL A 702 3.54 0.77 11.45
C VAL A 702 4.48 1.26 10.35
N ASP A 703 5.23 2.33 10.61
CA ASP A 703 6.22 2.84 9.67
C ASP A 703 7.45 1.92 9.61
N VAL A 704 7.60 1.21 8.49
CA VAL A 704 8.78 0.36 8.22
C VAL A 704 9.73 1.02 7.21
N THR A 705 9.38 2.20 6.71
CA THR A 705 10.16 2.93 5.70
C THR A 705 10.92 4.13 6.30
N GLY A 706 10.50 4.61 7.47
CA GLY A 706 11.01 5.81 8.13
C GLY A 706 10.48 7.08 7.49
N GLY A 707 9.37 6.99 6.76
CA GLY A 707 8.74 8.10 6.04
C GLY A 707 7.81 8.95 6.90
N GLY A 708 7.60 8.57 8.17
CA GLY A 708 6.64 9.19 9.09
C GLY A 708 5.19 8.75 8.86
N LYS A 709 4.94 7.80 7.95
CA LYS A 709 3.62 7.26 7.65
C LYS A 709 3.60 5.78 7.94
N ALA A 710 2.49 5.31 8.50
CA ALA A 710 2.35 3.93 8.86
C ALA A 710 2.01 3.05 7.65
N ASP A 711 2.84 2.04 7.40
CA ASP A 711 2.65 1.02 6.37
C ASP A 711 1.77 -0.13 6.90
N ILE A 712 1.10 -0.87 6.02
CA ILE A 712 0.38 -2.09 6.40
C ILE A 712 1.35 -3.28 6.35
N VAL A 713 1.50 -3.99 7.47
CA VAL A 713 2.36 -5.17 7.57
C VAL A 713 1.53 -6.38 7.98
N GLY A 714 1.54 -7.44 7.16
CA GLY A 714 0.83 -8.69 7.43
C GLY A 714 1.73 -9.91 7.41
N PHE A 715 1.66 -10.71 8.47
CA PHE A 715 2.32 -12.02 8.57
C PHE A 715 1.41 -13.12 8.01
N GLY A 716 1.52 -13.39 6.71
CA GLY A 716 0.67 -14.34 5.98
C GLY A 716 1.17 -15.79 6.02
N GLU A 717 0.76 -16.59 5.03
CA GLU A 717 1.22 -17.98 4.89
C GLU A 717 2.67 -18.07 4.46
N ALA A 718 3.01 -17.36 3.37
CA ALA A 718 4.32 -17.43 2.71
C ALA A 718 5.38 -16.49 3.32
N GLY A 719 4.97 -15.63 4.26
CA GLY A 719 5.87 -14.76 5.00
C GLY A 719 5.28 -13.38 5.30
N VAL A 720 6.11 -12.34 5.30
CA VAL A 720 5.72 -10.96 5.64
C VAL A 720 5.40 -10.18 4.38
N TYR A 721 4.16 -9.71 4.30
CA TYR A 721 3.65 -8.84 3.25
C TYR A 721 3.59 -7.40 3.74
N VAL A 722 4.00 -6.45 2.91
CA VAL A 722 3.93 -5.02 3.21
C VAL A 722 3.23 -4.28 2.08
N ALA A 723 2.23 -3.47 2.43
CA ALA A 723 1.71 -2.42 1.55
C ALA A 723 2.16 -1.08 2.12
N ARG A 724 2.94 -0.33 1.34
CA ARG A 724 3.52 0.94 1.79
C ARG A 724 2.53 2.10 1.60
N ALA A 725 2.58 3.08 2.50
CA ALA A 725 1.70 4.24 2.52
C ALA A 725 2.12 5.41 1.60
#